data_AF-A0AAD6LZB5-F1
#
_entry.id   AF-A0AAD6LZB5-F1
#
_cell.length_a   1.000
_cell.length_b   1.000
_cell.length_c   1.000
_cell.angle_alpha   90.00
_cell.angle_beta   90.00
_cell.angle_gamma   90.00
#
_symmetry.space_group_name_H-M   'P 1'
#
loop_
_entity.id
_entity.type
_entity.pdbx_description
1 polymer ?
#
loop_
_entity_poly.entity_id
_entity_poly.type
_entity_poly.pdbx_seq_one_letter_code
_entity_poly.pdbx_strand_id
1 'polypeptide(L)'
;MQSGLFKLCLICIADSTNAIFSFAMSSVAINIPGDHMANAMIDSQLHECVRQNINTEEFRRLVQQRSAEKLVTPCGNTLLHVAVSYGSDNITSYLAQTFPSLITIQNSQKDTILHLAAREGNASHTIKSLAESNPSLMRKTNTKGNTPLHDAVIADNKEVAELLVSRDPEVAYYNNKNGKSPLYLAVENGNKKEILYDLLHLRVSFPIRREDGDALPEGKSPVHAAIKQRNRDILEKIEKEKPELLRLTEEELGNSLHYASSIGFLEGVRFLLTNFHDGAYETNRQGDYPIHVACKSHSVDAVKEFLDKFPYPKEFLNKKGQNILHVAAKYGISCVVRYVLKQDQKLVAPLLNATDEDGNTPLHLAARYGRCMTTFLLVRDCRVEHFIVNNENWTPYELAEDFSKRTEEKYIKTDEMRAEERKQFDSNNSTPAREIEGKEIDSNKMDTKKASPKDEIPFGYFQLVMTLSILFFNSRPKNSLKKFFHVTPLPMSKAKEETKSMTGNVLVVAVLVAGVTFAGAIQLPQLSDRRHAFNSTYDNLLYVYLFFDVGALSSSLLAALLLLLPGFNYPRFQISAVAFSTMMVCLAIFMMFWAFLFSVRIALIGPHGWLLTIITTGVAVVFPSIILLFVNPFLLQALLHYIYYGLFLLFIYISGWRLPNKLSDLKRKLSDLKRKLNL
;
A
#
# COMPACT_ATOMS: atom_id res chain seq x y z
N MET A 1 17.58 23.69 27.74
CA MET A 1 16.75 22.47 27.82
C MET A 1 16.33 22.06 26.41
N GLN A 2 17.26 21.43 25.69
CA GLN A 2 17.07 20.86 24.36
C GLN A 2 17.92 19.59 24.33
N SER A 3 17.35 18.48 24.78
CA SER A 3 17.94 17.14 24.68
C SER A 3 16.89 16.15 25.18
N GLY A 4 16.20 15.45 24.29
CA GLY A 4 15.22 14.46 24.74
C GLY A 4 14.52 13.63 23.66
N LEU A 5 14.46 14.07 22.41
CA LEU A 5 13.69 13.33 21.39
C LEU A 5 14.46 13.02 20.09
N PHE A 6 15.73 13.43 19.98
CA PHE A 6 16.61 13.06 18.85
C PHE A 6 17.55 11.88 19.15
N LYS A 7 17.42 11.22 20.31
CA LYS A 7 18.31 10.13 20.75
C LYS A 7 17.70 8.72 20.66
N LEU A 8 16.51 8.58 20.08
CA LEU A 8 15.80 7.29 19.96
C LEU A 8 15.69 6.73 18.53
N CYS A 9 16.28 7.39 17.53
CA CYS A 9 16.34 6.86 16.15
C CYS A 9 17.76 6.54 15.67
N LEU A 10 18.81 6.76 16.47
CA LEU A 10 20.19 6.44 16.11
C LEU A 10 20.80 5.25 16.87
N ILE A 11 20.03 4.55 17.71
CA ILE A 11 20.51 3.35 18.42
C ILE A 11 20.08 2.05 17.73
N CYS A 12 19.18 2.09 16.73
CA CYS A 12 18.77 0.89 15.98
C CYS A 12 19.64 0.55 14.75
N ILE A 13 20.75 1.26 14.50
CA ILE A 13 21.66 0.98 13.36
C ILE A 13 23.09 0.62 13.84
N ALA A 14 23.36 0.60 15.15
CA ALA A 14 24.69 0.30 15.69
C ALA A 14 24.81 -1.04 16.45
N ASP A 15 23.74 -1.83 16.57
CA ASP A 15 23.74 -3.12 17.30
C ASP A 15 23.68 -4.37 16.40
N SER A 16 23.78 -4.23 15.08
CA SER A 16 23.83 -5.38 14.16
C SER A 16 25.24 -5.91 13.86
N THR A 17 26.30 -5.31 14.42
CA THR A 17 27.69 -5.70 14.14
C THR A 17 28.41 -6.42 15.28
N ASN A 18 27.78 -6.61 16.44
CA ASN A 18 28.40 -7.32 17.58
C ASN A 18 27.67 -8.59 18.06
N ALA A 19 26.62 -9.04 17.37
CA ALA A 19 25.86 -10.25 17.74
C ALA A 19 26.17 -11.50 16.89
N ILE A 20 27.15 -11.46 15.98
CA ILE A 20 27.52 -12.61 15.13
C ILE A 20 28.76 -13.37 15.66
N PHE A 21 29.46 -12.84 16.67
CA PHE A 21 30.72 -13.43 17.17
C PHE A 21 30.64 -14.21 18.49
N SER A 22 29.44 -14.50 19.03
CA SER A 22 29.32 -15.17 20.35
C SER A 22 28.27 -16.29 20.46
N PHE A 23 27.82 -16.90 19.36
CA PHE A 23 26.86 -18.02 19.44
C PHE A 23 27.30 -19.29 18.68
N ALA A 24 28.60 -19.57 18.68
CA ALA A 24 29.17 -20.82 18.18
C ALA A 24 29.82 -21.65 19.30
N MET A 25 29.15 -21.79 20.45
CA MET A 25 29.50 -22.78 21.48
C MET A 25 28.24 -23.19 22.25
N SER A 26 27.36 -23.98 21.62
CA SER A 26 26.41 -24.84 22.35
C SER A 26 25.75 -25.83 21.38
N SER A 27 26.12 -27.11 21.54
CA SER A 27 25.28 -28.29 21.34
C SER A 27 24.19 -28.24 20.26
N VAL A 28 24.52 -28.66 19.04
CA VAL A 28 23.53 -29.27 18.14
C VAL A 28 24.11 -30.61 17.69
N ALA A 29 23.58 -31.68 18.27
CA ALA A 29 23.78 -33.03 17.78
C ALA A 29 23.08 -33.15 16.42
N ILE A 30 23.86 -33.17 15.33
CA ILE A 30 23.35 -33.44 13.99
C ILE A 30 23.69 -34.89 13.66
N ASN A 31 22.64 -35.67 13.49
CA ASN A 31 22.64 -37.06 13.07
C ASN A 31 23.10 -37.12 11.59
N ILE A 32 24.25 -37.73 11.31
CA ILE A 32 24.84 -37.84 9.97
C ILE A 32 24.41 -39.19 9.38
N PRO A 33 23.79 -39.26 8.18
CA PRO A 33 23.67 -40.52 7.45
C PRO A 33 25.08 -40.94 7.01
N GLY A 34 25.52 -42.08 7.53
CA GLY A 34 26.76 -42.72 7.12
C GLY A 34 26.66 -43.19 5.68
N ASP A 35 27.50 -42.63 4.81
CA ASP A 35 28.25 -43.35 3.78
C ASP A 35 28.97 -42.32 2.90
N HIS A 36 30.26 -42.08 3.17
CA HIS A 36 31.30 -41.75 2.19
C HIS A 36 32.66 -41.71 2.90
N MET A 37 33.52 -42.70 2.61
CA MET A 37 34.99 -42.72 2.66
C MET A 37 35.67 -41.79 3.70
N ALA A 38 36.29 -42.39 4.74
CA ALA A 38 37.00 -41.69 5.81
C ALA A 38 38.18 -40.82 5.31
N ASN A 39 37.91 -39.54 5.06
CA ASN A 39 38.94 -38.52 4.82
C ASN A 39 39.61 -38.13 6.14
N ALA A 40 40.93 -37.99 6.15
CA ALA A 40 41.69 -37.57 7.33
C ALA A 40 41.50 -36.06 7.57
N MET A 41 41.25 -35.65 8.82
CA MET A 41 41.07 -34.23 9.14
C MET A 41 42.39 -33.45 9.06
N ILE A 42 42.32 -32.20 8.58
CA ILE A 42 43.45 -31.25 8.67
C ILE A 42 43.77 -30.99 10.14
N ASP A 43 45.04 -31.21 10.51
CA ASP A 43 45.56 -30.98 11.86
C ASP A 43 45.78 -29.48 12.13
N SER A 44 45.64 -29.09 13.39
CA SER A 44 45.81 -27.73 13.91
C SER A 44 47.14 -27.09 13.52
N GLN A 45 48.24 -27.85 13.55
CA GLN A 45 49.57 -27.36 13.18
C GLN A 45 49.66 -27.02 11.69
N LEU A 46 49.09 -27.87 10.82
CA LEU A 46 49.07 -27.65 9.37
C LEU A 46 48.19 -26.44 9.02
N HIS A 47 47.07 -26.29 9.72
CA HIS A 47 46.18 -25.16 9.56
C HIS A 47 46.85 -23.83 9.96
N GLU A 48 47.58 -23.80 11.07
CA GLU A 48 48.30 -22.60 11.53
C GLU A 48 49.46 -22.24 10.59
N CYS A 49 50.19 -23.23 10.04
CA CYS A 49 51.20 -22.98 9.02
C CYS A 49 50.62 -22.31 7.76
N VAL A 50 49.44 -22.76 7.31
CA VAL A 50 48.76 -22.15 6.15
C VAL A 50 48.34 -20.72 6.47
N ARG A 51 47.82 -20.48 7.67
CA ARG A 51 47.37 -19.16 8.13
C ARG A 51 48.51 -18.14 8.23
N GLN A 52 49.67 -18.56 8.75
CA GLN A 52 50.80 -17.65 8.98
C GLN A 52 51.61 -17.36 7.72
N ASN A 53 51.56 -18.20 6.67
CA ASN A 53 52.24 -18.02 5.37
C ASN A 53 53.76 -17.75 5.44
N ILE A 54 54.43 -18.06 6.57
CA ILE A 54 55.85 -17.76 6.80
C ILE A 54 56.74 -19.01 6.70
N ASN A 55 56.28 -20.18 7.16
CA ASN A 55 57.11 -21.40 7.24
C ASN A 55 56.91 -22.34 6.05
N THR A 56 57.20 -21.88 4.83
CA THR A 56 56.98 -22.68 3.61
C THR A 56 57.78 -23.98 3.55
N GLU A 57 58.99 -24.05 4.12
CA GLU A 57 59.78 -25.29 4.14
C GLU A 57 59.27 -26.32 5.15
N GLU A 58 58.87 -25.87 6.34
CA GLU A 58 58.25 -26.73 7.35
C GLU A 58 56.92 -27.30 6.82
N PHE A 59 56.12 -26.44 6.19
CA PHE A 59 54.89 -26.83 5.52
C PHE A 59 55.15 -27.87 4.41
N ARG A 60 56.19 -27.70 3.59
CA ARG A 60 56.57 -28.67 2.55
C ARG A 60 56.91 -30.04 3.14
N ARG A 61 57.67 -30.12 4.24
CA ARG A 61 57.96 -31.40 4.91
C ARG A 61 56.69 -32.06 5.44
N LEU A 62 55.81 -31.29 6.11
CA LEU A 62 54.57 -31.80 6.69
C LEU A 62 53.60 -32.33 5.61
N VAL A 63 53.53 -31.65 4.47
CA VAL A 63 52.69 -32.03 3.31
C VAL A 63 53.25 -33.24 2.54
N GLN A 64 54.57 -33.45 2.51
CA GLN A 64 55.16 -34.64 1.90
C GLN A 64 55.01 -35.90 2.77
N GLN A 65 55.01 -35.72 4.10
CA GLN A 65 54.84 -36.83 5.05
C GLN A 65 53.38 -37.29 5.20
N ARG A 66 52.41 -36.40 4.95
CA ARG A 66 50.98 -36.68 5.07
C ARG A 66 50.35 -36.62 3.68
N SER A 67 49.64 -37.65 3.23
CA SER A 67 49.00 -37.68 1.90
C SER A 67 47.98 -36.54 1.74
N ALA A 68 48.44 -35.36 1.33
CA ALA A 68 47.71 -34.10 1.39
C ALA A 68 46.43 -34.07 0.55
N GLU A 69 46.33 -34.95 -0.45
CA GLU A 69 45.15 -35.11 -1.29
C GLU A 69 43.91 -35.60 -0.52
N LYS A 70 44.09 -36.27 0.62
CA LYS A 70 42.99 -36.80 1.45
C LYS A 70 42.64 -35.91 2.65
N LEU A 71 43.37 -34.82 2.85
CA LEU A 71 43.17 -33.93 3.99
C LEU A 71 42.06 -32.92 3.72
N VAL A 72 40.99 -32.98 4.49
CA VAL A 72 39.84 -32.06 4.37
C VAL A 72 39.44 -31.48 5.73
N THR A 73 38.88 -30.27 5.71
CA THR A 73 38.20 -29.70 6.88
C THR A 73 36.82 -30.32 7.09
N PRO A 74 36.14 -30.10 8.24
CA PRO A 74 34.74 -30.49 8.42
C PRO A 74 33.77 -29.93 7.36
N CYS A 75 34.13 -28.80 6.73
CA CYS A 75 33.36 -28.21 5.63
C CYS A 75 33.74 -28.76 4.25
N GLY A 76 34.57 -29.81 4.20
CA GLY A 76 35.07 -30.40 2.96
C GLY A 76 36.10 -29.55 2.23
N ASN A 77 36.72 -28.54 2.87
CA ASN A 77 37.76 -27.74 2.24
C ASN A 77 39.06 -28.54 2.18
N THR A 78 39.66 -28.64 0.99
CA THR A 78 41.02 -29.16 0.84
C THR A 78 42.04 -28.15 1.37
N LEU A 79 43.29 -28.58 1.54
CA LEU A 79 44.38 -27.69 1.95
C LEU A 79 44.56 -26.49 1.02
N LEU A 80 44.29 -26.67 -0.28
CA LEU A 80 44.32 -25.59 -1.27
C LEU A 80 43.19 -24.58 -1.06
N HIS A 81 41.98 -25.03 -0.71
CA HIS A 81 40.87 -24.13 -0.37
C HIS A 81 41.21 -23.26 0.86
N VAL A 82 41.83 -23.85 1.88
CA VAL A 82 42.26 -23.13 3.10
C VAL A 82 43.34 -22.10 2.77
N ALA A 83 44.33 -22.46 1.94
CA ALA A 83 45.40 -21.54 1.53
C ALA A 83 44.88 -20.33 0.76
N VAL A 84 43.94 -20.54 -0.17
CA VAL A 84 43.30 -19.46 -0.92
C VAL A 84 42.46 -18.56 -0.01
N SER A 85 41.72 -19.15 0.94
CA SER A 85 40.89 -18.41 1.89
C SER A 85 41.67 -17.47 2.80
N TYR A 86 42.94 -17.79 3.10
CA TYR A 86 43.81 -16.96 3.93
C TYR A 86 44.71 -16.00 3.13
N GLY A 87 44.67 -16.04 1.79
CA GLY A 87 45.57 -15.22 0.98
C GLY A 87 47.02 -15.71 0.93
N SER A 88 47.27 -16.99 1.21
CA SER A 88 48.62 -17.53 1.38
C SER A 88 49.23 -17.92 0.03
N ASP A 89 49.71 -16.93 -0.72
CA ASP A 89 50.14 -17.10 -2.13
C ASP A 89 51.30 -18.08 -2.34
N ASN A 90 52.30 -18.07 -1.46
CA ASN A 90 53.45 -18.98 -1.54
C ASN A 90 53.01 -20.43 -1.39
N ILE A 91 52.14 -20.69 -0.41
CA ILE A 91 51.58 -22.01 -0.15
C ILE A 91 50.62 -22.43 -1.28
N THR A 92 49.80 -21.50 -1.76
CA THR A 92 48.88 -21.72 -2.90
C THR A 92 49.66 -22.10 -4.16
N SER A 93 50.77 -21.41 -4.46
CA SER A 93 51.64 -21.71 -5.60
C SER A 93 52.22 -23.12 -5.52
N TYR A 94 52.72 -23.50 -4.35
CA TYR A 94 53.32 -24.82 -4.11
C TYR A 94 52.28 -25.93 -4.23
N LEU A 95 51.11 -25.77 -3.61
CA LEU A 95 50.05 -26.77 -3.66
C LEU A 95 49.47 -26.94 -5.07
N ALA A 96 49.29 -25.85 -5.81
CA ALA A 96 48.80 -25.90 -7.19
C ALA A 96 49.79 -26.59 -8.14
N GLN A 97 51.10 -26.37 -7.96
CA GLN A 97 52.14 -27.02 -8.78
C GLN A 97 52.34 -28.50 -8.41
N THR A 98 52.30 -28.81 -7.12
CA THR A 98 52.60 -30.17 -6.62
C THR A 98 51.40 -31.10 -6.73
N PHE A 99 50.18 -30.58 -6.56
CA PHE A 99 48.95 -31.36 -6.57
C PHE A 99 47.88 -30.72 -7.47
N PRO A 100 48.03 -30.79 -8.81
CA PRO A 100 47.05 -30.20 -9.74
C PRO A 100 45.63 -30.77 -9.60
N SER A 101 45.51 -32.01 -9.10
CA SER A 101 44.24 -32.69 -8.82
C SER A 101 43.34 -31.91 -7.85
N LEU A 102 43.91 -31.12 -6.95
CA LEU A 102 43.18 -30.34 -5.95
C LEU A 102 42.44 -29.13 -6.51
N ILE A 103 42.84 -28.64 -7.68
CA ILE A 103 42.32 -27.41 -8.30
C ILE A 103 40.84 -27.55 -8.68
N THR A 104 40.44 -28.74 -9.15
CA THR A 104 39.08 -29.01 -9.64
C THR A 104 38.11 -29.50 -8.56
N ILE A 105 38.61 -29.78 -7.35
CA ILE A 105 37.79 -30.30 -6.25
C ILE A 105 36.84 -29.20 -5.77
N GLN A 106 35.62 -29.59 -5.43
CA GLN A 106 34.63 -28.72 -4.81
C GLN A 106 34.44 -29.10 -3.35
N ASN A 107 34.30 -28.11 -2.46
CA ASN A 107 34.00 -28.37 -1.05
C ASN A 107 32.52 -28.79 -0.82
N SER A 108 32.09 -28.93 0.44
CA SER A 108 30.71 -29.31 0.77
C SER A 108 29.65 -28.32 0.27
N GLN A 109 30.01 -27.05 0.05
CA GLN A 109 29.14 -26.02 -0.54
C GLN A 109 29.20 -25.99 -2.07
N LYS A 110 29.92 -26.93 -2.69
CA LYS A 110 30.29 -26.94 -4.11
C LYS A 110 31.13 -25.72 -4.55
N ASP A 111 31.75 -25.01 -3.63
CA ASP A 111 32.68 -23.93 -3.96
C ASP A 111 33.97 -24.53 -4.53
N THR A 112 34.47 -23.95 -5.61
CA THR A 112 35.84 -24.18 -6.12
C THR A 112 36.81 -23.17 -5.49
N ILE A 113 38.10 -23.36 -5.70
CA ILE A 113 39.12 -22.38 -5.28
C ILE A 113 38.86 -20.96 -5.83
N LEU A 114 38.27 -20.84 -7.03
CA LEU A 114 37.94 -19.54 -7.61
C LEU A 114 36.76 -18.87 -6.88
N HIS A 115 35.80 -19.63 -6.34
CA HIS A 115 34.72 -19.05 -5.53
C HIS A 115 35.27 -18.44 -4.23
N LEU A 116 36.22 -19.13 -3.59
CA LEU A 116 36.87 -18.60 -2.38
C LEU A 116 37.75 -17.39 -2.70
N ALA A 117 38.57 -17.47 -3.75
CA ALA A 117 39.38 -16.33 -4.19
C ALA A 117 38.51 -15.10 -4.50
N ALA A 118 37.37 -15.32 -5.15
CA ALA A 118 36.39 -14.28 -5.46
C ALA A 118 35.72 -13.69 -4.22
N ARG A 119 35.50 -14.47 -3.15
CA ARG A 119 34.90 -14.00 -1.90
C ARG A 119 35.88 -13.22 -1.03
N GLU A 120 37.13 -13.67 -0.97
CA GLU A 120 38.18 -13.08 -0.14
C GLU A 120 38.99 -11.98 -0.86
N GLY A 121 38.77 -11.79 -2.17
CA GLY A 121 39.48 -10.78 -2.96
C GLY A 121 40.91 -11.15 -3.32
N ASN A 122 41.23 -12.44 -3.31
CA ASN A 122 42.57 -12.93 -3.63
C ASN A 122 42.81 -12.93 -5.15
N ALA A 123 43.41 -11.85 -5.66
CA ALA A 123 43.81 -11.69 -7.06
C ALA A 123 45.30 -12.01 -7.31
N SER A 124 45.88 -12.96 -6.59
CA SER A 124 47.30 -13.29 -6.73
C SER A 124 47.65 -13.92 -8.08
N HIS A 125 48.93 -13.82 -8.47
CA HIS A 125 49.40 -14.31 -9.77
C HIS A 125 49.09 -15.80 -10.00
N THR A 126 49.06 -16.60 -8.94
CA THR A 126 48.70 -18.01 -8.99
C THR A 126 47.23 -18.19 -9.36
N ILE A 127 46.31 -17.46 -8.71
CA ILE A 127 44.87 -17.48 -9.03
C ILE A 127 44.64 -17.01 -10.47
N LYS A 128 45.35 -15.95 -10.90
CA LYS A 128 45.28 -15.45 -12.28
C LYS A 128 45.68 -16.53 -13.28
N SER A 129 46.85 -17.16 -13.09
CA SER A 129 47.35 -18.23 -13.94
C SER A 129 46.45 -19.49 -13.92
N LEU A 130 45.85 -19.79 -12.77
CA LEU A 130 44.92 -20.92 -12.61
C LEU A 130 43.61 -20.70 -13.37
N ALA A 131 43.07 -19.48 -13.34
CA ALA A 131 41.89 -19.11 -14.11
C ALA A 131 42.17 -19.18 -15.63
N GLU A 132 43.36 -18.76 -16.07
CA GLU A 132 43.80 -18.86 -17.47
C GLU A 132 43.94 -20.32 -17.93
N SER A 133 44.55 -21.16 -17.10
CA SER A 133 44.82 -22.55 -17.43
C SER A 133 43.58 -23.44 -17.36
N ASN A 134 42.54 -23.02 -16.65
CA ASN A 134 41.32 -23.80 -16.43
C ASN A 134 40.04 -22.96 -16.63
N PRO A 135 39.70 -22.57 -17.88
CA PRO A 135 38.52 -21.75 -18.16
C PRO A 135 37.20 -22.36 -17.66
N SER A 136 37.12 -23.70 -17.64
CA SER A 136 35.92 -24.41 -17.17
C SER A 136 35.59 -24.16 -15.69
N LEU A 137 36.57 -23.81 -14.85
CA LEU A 137 36.34 -23.51 -13.43
C LEU A 137 35.58 -22.20 -13.23
N MET A 138 35.67 -21.27 -14.17
CA MET A 138 34.98 -19.98 -14.14
C MET A 138 33.47 -20.13 -14.35
N ARG A 139 33.06 -21.21 -15.02
CA ARG A 139 31.66 -21.56 -15.31
C ARG A 139 31.04 -22.48 -14.26
N LYS A 140 31.84 -23.06 -13.35
CA LYS A 140 31.33 -23.95 -12.29
C LYS A 140 30.49 -23.17 -11.29
N THR A 141 29.41 -23.79 -10.83
CA THR A 141 28.49 -23.19 -9.87
C THR A 141 28.53 -23.87 -8.52
N ASN A 142 28.40 -23.10 -7.45
CA ASN A 142 28.25 -23.62 -6.10
C ASN A 142 26.80 -24.05 -5.79
N THR A 143 26.52 -24.39 -4.52
CA THR A 143 25.19 -24.83 -4.05
C THR A 143 24.08 -23.79 -4.25
N LYS A 144 24.41 -22.50 -4.30
CA LYS A 144 23.47 -21.39 -4.60
C LYS A 144 23.29 -21.18 -6.12
N GLY A 145 24.03 -21.91 -6.95
CA GLY A 145 24.10 -21.67 -8.39
C GLY A 145 24.98 -20.48 -8.77
N ASN A 146 25.71 -19.89 -7.81
CA ASN A 146 26.63 -18.79 -8.09
C ASN A 146 27.87 -19.33 -8.80
N THR A 147 28.33 -18.62 -9.84
CA THR A 147 29.68 -18.77 -10.39
C THR A 147 30.68 -17.96 -9.55
N PRO A 148 32.01 -18.15 -9.71
CA PRO A 148 33.00 -17.32 -9.03
C PRO A 148 32.77 -15.82 -9.24
N LEU A 149 32.30 -15.41 -10.43
CA LEU A 149 32.00 -14.01 -10.71
C LEU A 149 30.82 -13.48 -9.89
N HIS A 150 29.80 -14.29 -9.60
CA HIS A 150 28.72 -13.86 -8.70
C HIS A 150 29.28 -13.53 -7.31
N ASP A 151 30.14 -14.40 -6.77
CA ASP A 151 30.71 -14.21 -5.45
C ASP A 151 31.65 -12.99 -5.42
N ALA A 152 32.40 -12.73 -6.50
CA ALA A 152 33.22 -11.52 -6.65
C ALA A 152 32.38 -10.24 -6.65
N VAL A 153 31.26 -10.23 -7.36
CA VAL A 153 30.35 -9.07 -7.42
C VAL A 153 29.61 -8.86 -6.08
N ILE A 154 29.24 -9.95 -5.39
CA ILE A 154 28.59 -9.89 -4.07
C ILE A 154 29.57 -9.36 -3.01
N ALA A 155 30.82 -9.83 -3.04
CA ALA A 155 31.87 -9.42 -2.12
C ALA A 155 32.50 -8.06 -2.49
N ASP A 156 32.21 -7.55 -3.70
CA ASP A 156 32.80 -6.34 -4.27
C ASP A 156 34.32 -6.40 -4.46
N ASN A 157 34.81 -7.55 -4.93
CA ASN A 157 36.22 -7.72 -5.23
C ASN A 157 36.48 -7.39 -6.70
N LYS A 158 36.76 -6.11 -6.97
CA LYS A 158 36.93 -5.56 -8.32
C LYS A 158 38.01 -6.27 -9.11
N GLU A 159 39.20 -6.44 -8.54
CA GLU A 159 40.36 -7.01 -9.24
C GLU A 159 40.09 -8.46 -9.69
N VAL A 160 39.38 -9.24 -8.86
CA VAL A 160 38.99 -10.61 -9.20
C VAL A 160 37.84 -10.61 -10.21
N ALA A 161 36.88 -9.71 -10.08
CA ALA A 161 35.80 -9.55 -11.05
C ALA A 161 36.34 -9.18 -12.43
N GLU A 162 37.21 -8.17 -12.54
CA GLU A 162 37.87 -7.77 -13.79
C GLU A 162 38.64 -8.94 -14.42
N LEU A 163 39.42 -9.68 -13.62
CA LEU A 163 40.14 -10.86 -14.09
C LEU A 163 39.17 -11.88 -14.70
N LEU A 164 38.16 -12.29 -13.93
CA LEU A 164 37.22 -13.34 -14.35
C LEU A 164 36.47 -12.91 -15.61
N VAL A 165 36.07 -11.65 -15.69
CA VAL A 165 35.31 -11.18 -16.83
C VAL A 165 36.20 -10.96 -18.05
N SER A 166 37.45 -10.52 -17.89
CA SER A 166 38.39 -10.35 -19.02
C SER A 166 38.69 -11.66 -19.75
N ARG A 167 38.55 -12.81 -19.07
CA ARG A 167 38.86 -14.13 -19.64
C ARG A 167 37.64 -14.88 -20.15
N ASP A 168 36.51 -14.79 -19.45
CA ASP A 168 35.26 -15.38 -19.91
C ASP A 168 34.10 -14.42 -19.66
N PRO A 169 33.85 -13.48 -20.59
CA PRO A 169 32.86 -12.44 -20.37
C PRO A 169 31.41 -12.97 -20.44
N GLU A 170 31.18 -14.16 -21.00
CA GLU A 170 29.85 -14.78 -21.04
C GLU A 170 29.31 -15.07 -19.63
N VAL A 171 30.19 -15.31 -18.66
CA VAL A 171 29.85 -15.61 -17.26
C VAL A 171 29.06 -14.45 -16.62
N ALA A 172 29.22 -13.22 -17.11
CA ALA A 172 28.48 -12.04 -16.63
C ALA A 172 26.95 -12.16 -16.81
N TYR A 173 26.49 -13.07 -17.66
CA TYR A 173 25.08 -13.30 -17.98
C TYR A 173 24.50 -14.60 -17.41
N TYR A 174 25.30 -15.40 -16.70
CA TYR A 174 24.85 -16.69 -16.18
C TYR A 174 23.96 -16.47 -14.97
N ASN A 175 22.80 -17.13 -14.92
CA ASN A 175 21.88 -16.98 -13.79
C ASN A 175 22.19 -17.99 -12.68
N ASN A 176 22.17 -17.52 -11.43
CA ASN A 176 22.13 -18.40 -10.28
C ASN A 176 20.73 -18.99 -10.05
N LYS A 177 20.56 -19.80 -9.00
CA LYS A 177 19.27 -20.43 -8.66
C LYS A 177 18.13 -19.44 -8.38
N ASN A 178 18.45 -18.17 -8.11
CA ASN A 178 17.48 -17.11 -7.90
C ASN A 178 17.15 -16.33 -9.20
N GLY A 179 17.63 -16.81 -10.35
CA GLY A 179 17.48 -16.14 -11.64
C GLY A 179 18.30 -14.86 -11.76
N LYS A 180 19.32 -14.63 -10.92
CA LYS A 180 20.13 -13.40 -10.93
C LYS A 180 21.46 -13.65 -11.61
N SER A 181 21.82 -12.82 -12.57
CA SER A 181 23.17 -12.79 -13.17
C SER A 181 24.15 -11.90 -12.38
N PRO A 182 25.46 -12.04 -12.57
CA PRO A 182 26.44 -11.11 -11.98
C PRO A 182 26.18 -9.67 -12.40
N LEU A 183 25.79 -9.42 -13.66
CA LEU A 183 25.42 -8.07 -14.11
C LEU A 183 24.17 -7.55 -13.37
N TYR A 184 23.15 -8.40 -13.15
CA TYR A 184 21.99 -8.03 -12.33
C TYR A 184 22.42 -7.68 -10.90
N LEU A 185 23.29 -8.47 -10.28
CA LEU A 185 23.78 -8.25 -8.90
C LEU A 185 24.61 -6.95 -8.80
N ALA A 186 25.44 -6.67 -9.79
CA ALA A 186 26.22 -5.43 -9.85
C ALA A 186 25.31 -4.20 -9.89
N VAL A 187 24.22 -4.28 -10.67
CA VAL A 187 23.19 -3.23 -10.66
C VAL A 187 22.48 -3.18 -9.31
N GLU A 188 22.00 -4.32 -8.78
CA GLU A 188 21.26 -4.41 -7.51
C GLU A 188 22.03 -3.84 -6.31
N ASN A 189 23.36 -3.99 -6.32
CA ASN A 189 24.24 -3.49 -5.27
C ASN A 189 24.40 -1.96 -5.28
N GLY A 190 24.02 -1.26 -6.37
CA GLY A 190 23.68 0.17 -6.45
C GLY A 190 24.75 1.23 -6.13
N ASN A 191 25.79 0.88 -5.39
CA ASN A 191 26.69 1.81 -4.71
C ASN A 191 28.13 1.77 -5.22
N LYS A 192 28.47 0.85 -6.12
CA LYS A 192 29.85 0.58 -6.52
C LYS A 192 29.96 0.57 -8.03
N LYS A 193 30.05 1.79 -8.57
CA LYS A 193 29.92 2.08 -10.01
C LYS A 193 31.01 1.39 -10.85
N GLU A 194 32.17 1.11 -10.26
CA GLU A 194 33.35 0.60 -10.99
C GLU A 194 33.14 -0.81 -11.57
N ILE A 195 32.79 -1.80 -10.75
CA ILE A 195 32.56 -3.19 -11.23
C ILE A 195 31.45 -3.22 -12.28
N LEU A 196 30.38 -2.43 -12.08
CA LEU A 196 29.30 -2.29 -13.06
C LEU A 196 29.83 -1.71 -14.39
N TYR A 197 30.69 -0.70 -14.34
CA TYR A 197 31.29 -0.12 -15.55
C TYR A 197 32.16 -1.13 -16.29
N ASP A 198 32.97 -1.89 -15.58
CA ASP A 198 33.83 -2.90 -16.19
C ASP A 198 32.97 -3.98 -16.85
N LEU A 199 31.90 -4.45 -16.18
CA LEU A 199 30.94 -5.42 -16.71
C LEU A 199 30.17 -4.90 -17.95
N LEU A 200 29.88 -3.60 -18.02
CA LEU A 200 29.18 -2.99 -19.16
C LEU A 200 30.11 -2.70 -20.35
N HIS A 201 31.36 -2.29 -20.10
CA HIS A 201 32.31 -1.91 -21.15
C HIS A 201 32.85 -3.08 -21.98
N LEU A 202 32.61 -4.33 -21.57
CA LEU A 202 33.14 -5.47 -22.30
C LEU A 202 32.42 -5.66 -23.63
N ARG A 203 33.23 -5.81 -24.69
CA ARG A 203 32.83 -6.03 -26.09
C ARG A 203 32.15 -7.38 -26.37
N VAL A 204 31.67 -8.09 -25.36
CA VAL A 204 30.95 -9.33 -25.60
C VAL A 204 29.52 -9.03 -25.96
N SER A 205 29.14 -9.54 -27.13
CA SER A 205 27.77 -9.59 -27.60
C SER A 205 26.94 -10.27 -26.53
N PHE A 206 25.94 -9.56 -26.02
CA PHE A 206 24.91 -10.18 -25.19
C PHE A 206 24.39 -11.42 -25.94
N PRO A 207 24.52 -12.64 -25.41
CA PRO A 207 24.03 -13.81 -26.10
C PRO A 207 22.49 -13.77 -26.05
N ILE A 208 21.89 -13.19 -27.09
CA ILE A 208 20.43 -13.09 -27.24
C ILE A 208 19.81 -14.50 -27.39
N ARG A 209 20.59 -15.50 -27.79
CA ARG A 209 20.22 -16.93 -27.82
C ARG A 209 21.44 -17.82 -27.58
N ARG A 210 21.30 -18.86 -26.76
CA ARG A 210 22.22 -20.01 -26.78
C ARG A 210 21.76 -20.97 -27.88
N GLU A 211 22.71 -21.69 -28.48
CA GLU A 211 22.46 -22.67 -29.55
C GLU A 211 21.62 -23.88 -29.08
N ASP A 212 21.40 -24.04 -27.77
CA ASP A 212 20.68 -25.16 -27.16
C ASP A 212 19.14 -25.03 -27.16
N GLY A 213 18.58 -23.99 -27.79
CA GLY A 213 17.11 -23.84 -27.92
C GLY A 213 16.39 -23.39 -26.64
N ASP A 214 17.07 -23.33 -25.50
CA ASP A 214 16.59 -22.66 -24.30
C ASP A 214 16.70 -21.14 -24.51
N ALA A 215 15.58 -20.51 -24.87
CA ALA A 215 15.43 -19.06 -24.77
C ALA A 215 15.87 -18.58 -23.38
N LEU A 216 16.48 -17.39 -23.30
CA LEU A 216 16.97 -16.73 -22.07
C LEU A 216 16.35 -17.31 -20.79
N PRO A 217 17.11 -17.94 -19.89
CA PRO A 217 16.51 -18.73 -18.83
C PRO A 217 15.86 -17.79 -17.83
N GLU A 218 14.54 -17.61 -17.89
CA GLU A 218 13.61 -17.19 -16.81
C GLU A 218 14.22 -16.20 -15.78
N GLY A 219 15.01 -15.25 -16.28
CA GLY A 219 16.04 -14.59 -15.52
C GLY A 219 15.67 -13.15 -15.26
N LYS A 220 16.09 -12.62 -14.12
CA LYS A 220 15.84 -11.22 -13.77
C LYS A 220 16.68 -10.31 -14.64
N SER A 221 16.04 -9.29 -15.20
CA SER A 221 16.69 -8.33 -16.09
C SER A 221 17.47 -7.30 -15.27
N PRO A 222 18.75 -7.02 -15.61
CA PRO A 222 19.54 -5.99 -14.92
C PRO A 222 18.89 -4.60 -14.97
N VAL A 223 18.18 -4.29 -16.07
CA VAL A 223 17.45 -3.02 -16.20
C VAL A 223 16.29 -2.94 -15.21
N HIS A 224 15.61 -4.07 -14.95
CA HIS A 224 14.60 -4.14 -13.91
C HIS A 224 15.21 -3.89 -12.52
N ALA A 225 16.43 -4.37 -12.24
CA ALA A 225 17.11 -4.02 -10.99
C ALA A 225 17.40 -2.51 -10.85
N ALA A 226 17.78 -1.83 -11.94
CA ALA A 226 17.99 -0.38 -11.93
C ALA A 226 16.70 0.39 -11.67
N ILE A 227 15.61 -0.04 -12.32
CA ILE A 227 14.26 0.53 -12.12
C ILE A 227 13.79 0.30 -10.68
N LYS A 228 13.98 -0.90 -10.12
CA LYS A 228 13.62 -1.23 -8.74
C LYS A 228 14.28 -0.30 -7.73
N GLN A 229 15.52 0.10 -7.99
CA GLN A 229 16.27 1.05 -7.17
C GLN A 229 15.94 2.52 -7.48
N ARG A 230 15.13 2.80 -8.51
CA ARG A 230 14.82 4.15 -9.01
C ARG A 230 16.07 4.94 -9.36
N ASN A 231 17.10 4.27 -9.87
CA ASN A 231 18.38 4.88 -10.19
C ASN A 231 18.48 5.19 -11.70
N ARG A 232 18.29 6.46 -12.06
CA ARG A 232 18.37 6.94 -13.45
C ARG A 232 19.79 6.88 -14.01
N ASP A 233 20.82 7.15 -13.21
CA ASP A 233 22.22 7.14 -13.67
C ASP A 233 22.62 5.77 -14.23
N ILE A 234 22.16 4.70 -13.58
CA ILE A 234 22.42 3.33 -14.04
C ILE A 234 21.68 3.07 -15.36
N LEU A 235 20.45 3.56 -15.53
CA LEU A 235 19.71 3.43 -16.78
C LEU A 235 20.40 4.17 -17.94
N GLU A 236 20.88 5.39 -17.69
CA GLU A 236 21.65 6.18 -18.66
C GLU A 236 22.93 5.45 -19.07
N LYS A 237 23.64 4.84 -18.12
CA LYS A 237 24.85 4.09 -18.44
C LYS A 237 24.55 2.81 -19.22
N ILE A 238 23.51 2.07 -18.85
CA ILE A 238 23.10 0.86 -19.57
C ILE A 238 22.74 1.20 -21.02
N GLU A 239 21.99 2.29 -21.24
CA GLU A 239 21.63 2.75 -22.59
C GLU A 239 22.87 3.11 -23.43
N LYS A 240 23.83 3.83 -22.83
CA LYS A 240 25.05 4.26 -23.53
C LYS A 240 25.95 3.09 -23.95
N GLU A 241 26.10 2.08 -23.09
CA GLU A 241 27.04 0.98 -23.34
C GLU A 241 26.37 -0.22 -24.04
N LYS A 242 25.16 -0.58 -23.62
CA LYS A 242 24.44 -1.81 -24.02
C LYS A 242 22.92 -1.59 -24.11
N PRO A 243 22.44 -0.87 -25.13
CA PRO A 243 21.01 -0.53 -25.29
C PRO A 243 20.11 -1.77 -25.47
N GLU A 244 20.66 -2.90 -25.91
CA GLU A 244 19.95 -4.18 -26.02
C GLU A 244 19.38 -4.67 -24.68
N LEU A 245 20.00 -4.30 -23.55
CA LEU A 245 19.53 -4.69 -22.22
C LEU A 245 18.18 -4.05 -21.86
N LEU A 246 17.86 -2.89 -22.45
CA LEU A 246 16.59 -2.19 -22.22
C LEU A 246 15.38 -2.98 -22.75
N ARG A 247 15.60 -3.77 -23.81
CA ARG A 247 14.58 -4.59 -24.48
C ARG A 247 14.28 -5.91 -23.76
N LEU A 248 15.01 -6.22 -22.70
CA LEU A 248 14.79 -7.45 -21.95
C LEU A 248 13.45 -7.43 -21.24
N THR A 249 12.71 -8.53 -21.37
CA THR A 249 11.41 -8.73 -20.74
C THR A 249 11.50 -9.76 -19.63
N GLU A 250 10.86 -9.48 -18.50
CA GLU A 250 10.58 -10.50 -17.48
C GLU A 250 9.18 -11.06 -17.69
N GLU A 251 9.05 -12.35 -17.43
CA GLU A 251 7.81 -13.11 -17.62
C GLU A 251 6.57 -12.46 -16.99
N GLU A 252 6.64 -12.09 -15.71
CA GLU A 252 5.50 -11.54 -14.97
C GLU A 252 5.39 -10.02 -15.06
N LEU A 253 6.51 -9.32 -15.26
CA LEU A 253 6.56 -7.85 -15.23
C LEU A 253 6.44 -7.23 -16.61
N GLY A 254 6.71 -7.98 -17.68
CA GLY A 254 6.80 -7.46 -19.04
C GLY A 254 8.14 -6.78 -19.31
N ASN A 255 8.14 -5.79 -20.19
CA ASN A 255 9.34 -5.01 -20.50
C ASN A 255 9.66 -3.95 -19.42
N SER A 256 10.82 -3.30 -19.57
CA SER A 256 11.30 -2.24 -18.69
C SER A 256 10.28 -1.11 -18.45
N LEU A 257 9.49 -0.72 -19.46
CA LEU A 257 8.47 0.32 -19.34
C LEU A 257 7.27 -0.13 -18.48
N HIS A 258 6.84 -1.39 -18.59
CA HIS A 258 5.80 -1.94 -17.71
C HIS A 258 6.24 -1.87 -16.25
N TYR A 259 7.49 -2.28 -15.97
CA TYR A 259 7.97 -2.30 -14.60
C TYR A 259 8.16 -0.89 -14.03
N ALA A 260 8.74 0.04 -14.80
CA ALA A 260 8.87 1.44 -14.38
C ALA A 260 7.50 2.09 -14.10
N SER A 261 6.50 1.76 -14.92
CA SER A 261 5.11 2.19 -14.74
C SER A 261 4.46 1.57 -13.51
N SER A 262 4.72 0.29 -13.24
CA SER A 262 4.17 -0.42 -12.08
C SER A 262 4.64 0.15 -10.75
N ILE A 263 5.90 0.57 -10.67
CA ILE A 263 6.43 1.21 -9.47
C ILE A 263 6.15 2.73 -9.44
N GLY A 264 5.74 3.33 -10.56
CA GLY A 264 5.58 4.78 -10.68
C GLY A 264 6.92 5.53 -10.62
N PHE A 265 7.96 5.03 -11.29
CA PHE A 265 9.26 5.70 -11.39
C PHE A 265 9.25 6.66 -12.58
N LEU A 266 8.78 7.89 -12.33
CA LEU A 266 8.56 8.90 -13.37
C LEU A 266 9.80 9.18 -14.22
N GLU A 267 10.95 9.43 -13.59
CA GLU A 267 12.19 9.70 -14.32
C GLU A 267 12.63 8.53 -15.20
N GLY A 268 12.46 7.30 -14.71
CA GLY A 268 12.70 6.10 -15.52
C GLY A 268 11.71 5.97 -16.68
N VAL A 269 10.42 6.29 -16.47
CA VAL A 269 9.42 6.29 -17.54
C VAL A 269 9.78 7.32 -18.61
N ARG A 270 10.12 8.57 -18.24
CA ARG A 270 10.56 9.61 -19.19
C ARG A 270 11.79 9.16 -19.99
N PHE A 271 12.78 8.60 -19.30
CA PHE A 271 14.01 8.12 -19.91
C PHE A 271 13.73 6.98 -20.90
N LEU A 272 12.98 5.96 -20.48
CA LEU A 272 12.65 4.81 -21.30
C LEU A 272 11.73 5.17 -22.48
N LEU A 273 10.79 6.10 -22.33
CA LEU A 273 9.96 6.57 -23.44
C LEU A 273 10.76 7.30 -24.53
N THR A 274 11.91 7.88 -24.15
CA THR A 274 12.81 8.57 -25.08
C THR A 274 13.72 7.59 -25.80
N ASN A 275 14.27 6.59 -25.10
CA ASN A 275 15.30 5.68 -25.64
C ASN A 275 14.77 4.29 -26.05
N PHE A 276 13.59 3.90 -25.58
CA PHE A 276 12.95 2.62 -25.86
C PHE A 276 11.46 2.83 -26.19
N HIS A 277 11.21 3.60 -27.26
CA HIS A 277 9.86 3.97 -27.71
C HIS A 277 9.00 2.75 -28.09
N ASP A 278 9.59 1.76 -28.76
CA ASP A 278 8.91 0.54 -29.21
C ASP A 278 8.23 -0.21 -28.05
N GLY A 279 8.86 -0.21 -26.87
CA GLY A 279 8.33 -0.89 -25.69
C GLY A 279 7.01 -0.34 -25.18
N ALA A 280 6.60 0.86 -25.58
CA ALA A 280 5.28 1.41 -25.24
C ALA A 280 4.14 0.67 -25.96
N TYR A 281 4.44 0.01 -27.09
CA TYR A 281 3.48 -0.74 -27.92
C TYR A 281 3.52 -2.25 -27.69
N GLU A 282 4.38 -2.73 -26.81
CA GLU A 282 4.42 -4.14 -26.42
C GLU A 282 3.46 -4.38 -25.25
N THR A 283 2.80 -5.54 -25.24
CA THR A 283 1.93 -5.96 -24.13
C THR A 283 2.62 -7.00 -23.27
N ASN A 284 2.40 -6.96 -21.96
CA ASN A 284 2.82 -8.03 -21.05
C ASN A 284 1.97 -9.32 -21.21
N ARG A 285 2.23 -10.34 -20.38
CA ARG A 285 1.46 -11.60 -20.39
C ARG A 285 -0.04 -11.40 -20.19
N GLN A 286 -0.43 -10.48 -19.33
CA GLN A 286 -1.82 -10.12 -19.06
C GLN A 286 -2.46 -9.36 -20.23
N GLY A 287 -1.67 -8.93 -21.22
CA GLY A 287 -2.13 -8.18 -22.37
C GLY A 287 -2.20 -6.68 -22.14
N ASP A 288 -1.73 -6.20 -20.99
CA ASP A 288 -1.70 -4.79 -20.65
C ASP A 288 -0.48 -4.14 -21.29
N TYR A 289 -0.67 -2.95 -21.87
CA TYR A 289 0.42 -2.03 -22.26
C TYR A 289 0.98 -1.30 -21.03
N PRO A 290 2.18 -0.68 -21.11
CA PRO A 290 2.76 0.07 -19.98
C PRO A 290 1.85 1.16 -19.42
N ILE A 291 1.10 1.86 -20.28
CA ILE A 291 0.13 2.88 -19.84
C ILE A 291 -1.01 2.30 -18.99
N HIS A 292 -1.47 1.08 -19.27
CA HIS A 292 -2.47 0.38 -18.45
C HIS A 292 -1.89 0.04 -17.07
N VAL A 293 -0.63 -0.39 -17.03
CA VAL A 293 0.08 -0.66 -15.78
C VAL A 293 0.27 0.63 -14.96
N ALA A 294 0.56 1.77 -15.60
CA ALA A 294 0.60 3.08 -14.95
C ALA A 294 -0.77 3.47 -14.37
N CYS A 295 -1.85 3.19 -15.08
CA CYS A 295 -3.21 3.39 -14.57
C CYS A 295 -3.51 2.51 -13.35
N LYS A 296 -2.98 1.27 -13.29
CA LYS A 296 -3.12 0.35 -12.16
C LYS A 296 -2.30 0.77 -10.92
N SER A 297 -1.16 1.42 -11.12
CA SER A 297 -0.20 1.77 -10.04
C SER A 297 -0.46 3.11 -9.34
N HIS A 298 -1.59 3.78 -9.62
CA HIS A 298 -1.92 5.13 -9.13
C HIS A 298 -0.99 6.25 -9.62
N SER A 299 -0.08 5.99 -10.56
CA SER A 299 0.90 6.99 -11.03
C SER A 299 0.31 7.92 -12.09
N VAL A 300 -0.31 9.02 -11.64
CA VAL A 300 -0.88 10.02 -12.56
C VAL A 300 0.21 10.64 -13.44
N ASP A 301 1.38 10.93 -12.88
CA ASP A 301 2.47 11.60 -13.61
C ASP A 301 3.02 10.74 -14.75
N ALA A 302 3.16 9.42 -14.54
CA ALA A 302 3.52 8.52 -15.62
C ALA A 302 2.47 8.52 -16.73
N VAL A 303 1.18 8.50 -16.37
CA VAL A 303 0.08 8.61 -17.35
C VAL A 303 0.16 9.92 -18.14
N LYS A 304 0.52 11.06 -17.50
CA LYS A 304 0.72 12.32 -18.23
C LYS A 304 1.80 12.18 -19.30
N GLU A 305 2.97 11.66 -18.93
CA GLU A 305 4.08 11.48 -19.87
C GLU A 305 3.73 10.56 -21.04
N PHE A 306 2.98 9.48 -20.79
CA PHE A 306 2.49 8.64 -21.87
C PHE A 306 1.53 9.41 -22.79
N LEU A 307 0.56 10.16 -22.25
CA LEU A 307 -0.39 10.91 -23.08
C LEU A 307 0.25 12.08 -23.84
N ASP A 308 1.29 12.69 -23.29
CA ASP A 308 2.06 13.74 -23.95
C ASP A 308 2.84 13.21 -25.17
N LYS A 309 3.34 11.97 -25.08
CA LYS A 309 4.03 11.29 -26.20
C LYS A 309 3.08 10.57 -27.16
N PHE A 310 1.96 10.05 -26.65
CA PHE A 310 0.98 9.25 -27.38
C PHE A 310 -0.43 9.83 -27.19
N PRO A 311 -0.82 10.83 -27.99
CA PRO A 311 -2.08 11.58 -27.79
C PRO A 311 -3.35 10.81 -28.19
N TYR A 312 -3.25 9.51 -28.51
CA TYR A 312 -4.36 8.67 -28.96
C TYR A 312 -4.53 7.42 -28.07
N PRO A 313 -4.92 7.57 -26.79
CA PRO A 313 -5.07 6.46 -25.86
C PRO A 313 -6.13 5.41 -26.24
N LYS A 314 -7.01 5.73 -27.19
CA LYS A 314 -8.07 4.83 -27.68
C LYS A 314 -7.52 3.56 -28.34
N GLU A 315 -6.37 3.68 -29.00
CA GLU A 315 -5.75 2.57 -29.73
C GLU A 315 -5.10 1.54 -28.78
N PHE A 316 -4.85 1.93 -27.53
CA PHE A 316 -4.32 1.04 -26.51
C PHE A 316 -5.45 0.26 -25.86
N LEU A 317 -5.82 -0.88 -26.46
CA LEU A 317 -6.78 -1.82 -25.91
C LEU A 317 -6.05 -3.09 -25.46
N ASN A 318 -6.16 -3.44 -24.18
CA ASN A 318 -5.56 -4.67 -23.68
C ASN A 318 -6.27 -5.93 -24.24
N LYS A 319 -5.78 -7.12 -23.89
CA LYS A 319 -6.37 -8.43 -24.29
C LYS A 319 -7.84 -8.65 -23.93
N LYS A 320 -8.45 -7.77 -23.14
CA LYS A 320 -9.88 -7.82 -22.77
C LYS A 320 -10.69 -6.73 -23.49
N GLY A 321 -10.09 -6.03 -24.46
CA GLY A 321 -10.68 -4.84 -25.08
C GLY A 321 -10.76 -3.63 -24.16
N GLN A 322 -10.05 -3.62 -23.02
CA GLN A 322 -10.14 -2.54 -22.03
C GLN A 322 -9.19 -1.41 -22.38
N ASN A 323 -9.70 -0.18 -22.35
CA ASN A 323 -8.88 1.04 -22.44
C ASN A 323 -8.35 1.49 -21.06
N ILE A 324 -7.59 2.59 -21.03
CA ILE A 324 -7.03 3.15 -19.79
C ILE A 324 -8.06 3.52 -18.72
N LEU A 325 -9.28 3.95 -19.10
CA LEU A 325 -10.35 4.27 -18.16
C LEU A 325 -10.99 3.02 -17.58
N HIS A 326 -11.15 1.94 -18.35
CA HIS A 326 -11.62 0.65 -17.84
C HIS A 326 -10.70 0.13 -16.73
N VAL A 327 -9.38 0.15 -16.98
CA VAL A 327 -8.38 -0.30 -16.01
C VAL A 327 -8.39 0.59 -14.77
N ALA A 328 -8.36 1.92 -14.93
CA ALA A 328 -8.44 2.85 -13.80
C ALA A 328 -9.74 2.68 -13.00
N ALA A 329 -10.87 2.45 -13.66
CA ALA A 329 -12.18 2.23 -13.05
C ALA A 329 -12.24 0.93 -12.26
N LYS A 330 -11.73 -0.18 -12.82
CA LYS A 330 -11.65 -1.49 -12.17
C LYS A 330 -10.85 -1.45 -10.87
N TYR A 331 -9.67 -0.80 -10.89
CA TYR A 331 -8.81 -0.70 -9.72
C TYR A 331 -9.20 0.45 -8.76
N GLY A 332 -10.13 1.33 -9.17
CA GLY A 332 -10.65 2.41 -8.33
C GLY A 332 -9.72 3.62 -8.22
N ILE A 333 -8.92 3.86 -9.26
CA ILE A 333 -7.84 4.85 -9.28
C ILE A 333 -8.43 6.23 -9.63
N SER A 334 -9.15 6.79 -8.65
CA SER A 334 -9.88 8.06 -8.81
C SER A 334 -9.00 9.25 -9.24
N CYS A 335 -7.73 9.28 -8.84
CA CYS A 335 -6.79 10.33 -9.25
C CYS A 335 -6.52 10.32 -10.76
N VAL A 336 -6.32 9.14 -11.36
CA VAL A 336 -6.11 8.96 -12.80
C VAL A 336 -7.39 9.28 -13.55
N VAL A 337 -8.54 8.76 -13.09
CA VAL A 337 -9.85 9.08 -13.70
C VAL A 337 -10.11 10.58 -13.69
N ARG A 338 -9.90 11.25 -12.55
CA ARG A 338 -10.06 12.71 -12.44
C ARG A 338 -9.13 13.48 -13.39
N TYR A 339 -7.90 13.01 -13.58
CA TYR A 339 -6.95 13.64 -14.49
C TYR A 339 -7.37 13.45 -15.95
N VAL A 340 -7.74 12.22 -16.35
CA VAL A 340 -8.18 11.91 -17.72
C VAL A 340 -9.45 12.68 -18.06
N LEU A 341 -10.45 12.73 -17.17
CA LEU A 341 -11.72 13.45 -17.41
C LEU A 341 -11.54 14.96 -17.68
N LYS A 342 -10.45 15.56 -17.17
CA LYS A 342 -10.10 16.98 -17.36
C LYS A 342 -9.36 17.27 -18.67
N GLN A 343 -8.93 16.24 -19.40
CA GLN A 343 -8.22 16.43 -20.68
C GLN A 343 -9.18 16.87 -21.79
N ASP A 344 -8.62 17.23 -22.95
CA ASP A 344 -9.37 17.62 -24.15
C ASP A 344 -10.46 16.58 -24.47
N GLN A 345 -11.66 17.07 -24.80
CA GLN A 345 -12.80 16.27 -25.19
C GLN A 345 -12.47 15.28 -26.31
N LYS A 346 -11.58 15.63 -27.25
CA LYS A 346 -11.16 14.71 -28.33
C LYS A 346 -10.48 13.45 -27.80
N LEU A 347 -9.71 13.56 -26.71
CA LEU A 347 -9.01 12.45 -26.08
C LEU A 347 -9.97 11.64 -25.19
N VAL A 348 -10.86 12.32 -24.47
CA VAL A 348 -11.71 11.71 -23.44
C VAL A 348 -12.97 11.06 -24.00
N ALA A 349 -13.65 11.72 -24.95
CA ALA A 349 -14.95 11.27 -25.44
C ALA A 349 -14.93 9.82 -25.99
N PRO A 350 -13.90 9.37 -26.74
CA PRO A 350 -13.85 7.99 -27.23
C PRO A 350 -13.63 6.94 -26.14
N LEU A 351 -13.20 7.33 -24.94
CA LEU A 351 -12.85 6.39 -23.87
C LEU A 351 -14.01 6.13 -22.90
N LEU A 352 -14.90 7.10 -22.71
CA LEU A 352 -15.90 7.11 -21.63
C LEU A 352 -16.96 6.04 -21.76
N ASN A 353 -17.49 5.86 -22.97
CA ASN A 353 -18.59 4.94 -23.28
C ASN A 353 -18.11 3.78 -24.18
N ALA A 354 -16.80 3.63 -24.39
CA ALA A 354 -16.26 2.45 -25.04
C ALA A 354 -16.59 1.22 -24.19
N THR A 355 -16.84 0.11 -24.87
CA THR A 355 -17.14 -1.18 -24.24
C THR A 355 -15.95 -2.11 -24.39
N ASP A 356 -15.65 -2.89 -23.35
CA ASP A 356 -14.70 -3.99 -23.41
C ASP A 356 -15.30 -5.24 -24.10
N GLU A 357 -14.56 -6.35 -24.16
CA GLU A 357 -15.02 -7.58 -24.83
C GLU A 357 -16.31 -8.17 -24.23
N ASP A 358 -16.56 -7.93 -22.94
CA ASP A 358 -17.77 -8.34 -22.23
C ASP A 358 -18.93 -7.33 -22.42
N GLY A 359 -18.72 -6.28 -23.21
CA GLY A 359 -19.67 -5.18 -23.39
C GLY A 359 -19.69 -4.19 -22.22
N ASN A 360 -18.79 -4.31 -21.25
CA ASN A 360 -18.78 -3.44 -20.08
C ASN A 360 -18.12 -2.10 -20.42
N THR A 361 -18.75 -1.00 -20.02
CA THR A 361 -18.10 0.34 -20.02
C THR A 361 -17.23 0.53 -18.77
N PRO A 362 -16.38 1.58 -18.69
CA PRO A 362 -15.64 1.90 -17.46
C PRO A 362 -16.56 2.04 -16.24
N LEU A 363 -17.78 2.56 -16.43
CA LEU A 363 -18.76 2.68 -15.36
C LEU A 363 -19.26 1.32 -14.86
N HIS A 364 -19.46 0.34 -15.75
CA HIS A 364 -19.79 -1.04 -15.36
C HIS A 364 -18.69 -1.65 -14.48
N LEU A 365 -17.42 -1.47 -14.84
CA LEU A 365 -16.30 -2.00 -14.04
C LEU A 365 -16.20 -1.29 -12.68
N ALA A 366 -16.34 0.04 -12.63
CA ALA A 366 -16.36 0.77 -11.36
C ALA A 366 -17.50 0.29 -10.43
N ALA A 367 -18.67 0.02 -11.01
CA ALA A 367 -19.86 -0.48 -10.33
C ALA A 367 -19.65 -1.91 -9.79
N ARG A 368 -19.20 -2.83 -10.66
CA ARG A 368 -18.92 -4.25 -10.34
C ARG A 368 -17.94 -4.42 -9.19
N TYR A 369 -16.90 -3.59 -9.15
CA TYR A 369 -15.86 -3.66 -8.12
C TYR A 369 -16.08 -2.70 -6.93
N GLY A 370 -17.27 -2.09 -6.82
CA GLY A 370 -17.64 -1.24 -5.68
C GLY A 370 -16.76 0.01 -5.51
N ARG A 371 -16.25 0.59 -6.60
CA ARG A 371 -15.29 1.72 -6.57
C ARG A 371 -16.00 3.07 -6.42
N CYS A 372 -16.63 3.30 -5.27
CA CYS A 372 -17.53 4.42 -5.01
C CYS A 372 -17.01 5.80 -5.47
N MET A 373 -15.76 6.16 -5.19
CA MET A 373 -15.18 7.44 -5.61
C MET A 373 -15.02 7.54 -7.13
N THR A 374 -14.65 6.44 -7.79
CA THR A 374 -14.49 6.43 -9.24
C THR A 374 -15.84 6.43 -9.95
N THR A 375 -16.80 5.65 -9.45
CA THR A 375 -18.20 5.69 -9.88
C THR A 375 -18.76 7.11 -9.76
N PHE A 376 -18.54 7.79 -8.63
CA PHE A 376 -18.97 9.17 -8.43
C PHE A 376 -18.38 10.14 -9.46
N LEU A 377 -17.08 10.02 -9.76
CA LEU A 377 -16.43 10.89 -10.74
C LEU A 377 -16.97 10.66 -12.16
N LEU A 378 -17.17 9.41 -12.55
CA LEU A 378 -17.69 9.04 -13.87
C LEU A 378 -19.14 9.52 -14.04
N VAL A 379 -20.00 9.25 -13.06
CA VAL A 379 -21.42 9.59 -13.10
C VAL A 379 -21.69 11.10 -13.12
N ARG A 380 -20.77 11.89 -12.56
CA ARG A 380 -20.88 13.37 -12.59
C ARG A 380 -20.52 13.96 -13.93
N ASP A 381 -19.79 13.24 -14.76
CA ASP A 381 -19.44 13.70 -16.09
C ASP A 381 -20.64 13.47 -17.02
N CYS A 382 -21.24 14.54 -17.53
CA CYS A 382 -22.46 14.47 -18.34
C CYS A 382 -22.28 13.70 -19.66
N ARG A 383 -21.03 13.42 -20.07
CA ARG A 383 -20.70 12.64 -21.27
C ARG A 383 -20.80 11.13 -21.03
N VAL A 384 -20.83 10.68 -19.78
CA VAL A 384 -20.92 9.27 -19.43
C VAL A 384 -22.37 8.81 -19.52
N GLU A 385 -22.62 7.77 -20.29
CA GLU A 385 -23.94 7.19 -20.41
C GLU A 385 -24.18 6.14 -19.32
N HIS A 386 -25.23 6.34 -18.51
CA HIS A 386 -25.54 5.49 -17.36
C HIS A 386 -26.37 4.24 -17.71
N PHE A 387 -26.95 4.19 -18.92
CA PHE A 387 -27.94 3.19 -19.34
C PHE A 387 -27.44 2.23 -20.41
N ILE A 388 -26.16 2.31 -20.79
CA ILE A 388 -25.55 1.31 -21.67
C ILE A 388 -25.64 -0.04 -20.95
N VAL A 389 -25.99 -1.07 -21.70
CA VAL A 389 -26.04 -2.45 -21.19
C VAL A 389 -24.85 -3.23 -21.72
N ASN A 390 -24.33 -4.13 -20.91
CA ASN A 390 -23.28 -5.07 -21.33
C ASN A 390 -23.85 -6.25 -22.13
N ASN A 391 -23.01 -7.22 -22.49
CA ASN A 391 -23.45 -8.41 -23.26
C ASN A 391 -24.46 -9.30 -22.49
N GLU A 392 -24.53 -9.18 -21.17
CA GLU A 392 -25.52 -9.84 -20.31
C GLU A 392 -26.83 -9.03 -20.19
N ASN A 393 -26.96 -7.93 -20.95
CA ASN A 393 -28.05 -6.95 -20.90
C ASN A 393 -28.22 -6.24 -19.55
N TRP A 394 -27.14 -6.10 -18.78
CA TRP A 394 -27.18 -5.41 -17.49
C TRP A 394 -26.63 -4.01 -17.60
N THR A 395 -27.35 -3.06 -17.02
CA THR A 395 -26.82 -1.70 -16.78
C THR A 395 -25.77 -1.72 -15.65
N PRO A 396 -24.94 -0.67 -15.50
CA PRO A 396 -23.98 -0.58 -14.39
C PRO A 396 -24.65 -0.71 -13.02
N TYR A 397 -25.88 -0.21 -12.89
CA TYR A 397 -26.67 -0.32 -11.65
C TYR A 397 -27.10 -1.75 -11.36
N GLU A 398 -27.72 -2.43 -12.34
CA GLU A 398 -28.19 -3.82 -12.19
C GLU A 398 -27.02 -4.77 -11.94
N LEU A 399 -25.89 -4.54 -12.59
CA LEU A 399 -24.65 -5.26 -12.36
C LEU A 399 -24.17 -5.10 -10.91
N ALA A 400 -24.10 -3.86 -10.38
CA ALA A 400 -23.72 -3.65 -8.98
C ALA A 400 -24.72 -4.27 -7.99
N GLU A 401 -26.01 -4.30 -8.33
CA GLU A 401 -27.05 -4.88 -7.47
C GLU A 401 -26.90 -6.40 -7.37
N ASP A 402 -26.70 -7.09 -8.49
CA ASP A 402 -26.45 -8.53 -8.53
C ASP A 402 -25.17 -8.91 -7.77
N PHE A 403 -24.08 -8.19 -8.02
CA PHE A 403 -22.82 -8.42 -7.29
C PHE A 403 -22.97 -8.18 -5.78
N SER A 404 -23.81 -7.23 -5.36
CA SER A 404 -24.13 -7.01 -3.95
C SER A 404 -24.85 -8.20 -3.33
N LYS A 405 -25.87 -8.73 -4.00
CA LYS A 405 -26.62 -9.90 -3.52
C LYS A 405 -25.72 -11.13 -3.39
N ARG A 406 -24.89 -11.41 -4.40
CA ARG A 406 -23.93 -12.53 -4.35
C ARG A 406 -22.90 -12.39 -3.23
N THR A 407 -22.40 -11.17 -3.02
CA THR A 407 -21.43 -10.90 -1.95
C THR A 407 -22.07 -11.07 -0.57
N GLU A 408 -23.31 -10.62 -0.41
CA GLU A 408 -24.12 -10.80 0.79
C GLU A 408 -24.34 -12.29 1.10
N GLU A 409 -24.74 -13.10 0.11
CA GLU A 409 -24.90 -14.55 0.27
C GLU A 409 -23.60 -15.27 0.67
N LYS A 410 -22.47 -14.86 0.09
CA LYS A 410 -21.15 -15.41 0.43
C LYS A 410 -20.75 -15.05 1.86
N TYR A 411 -21.05 -13.83 2.28
CA TYR A 411 -20.77 -13.35 3.63
C TYR A 411 -21.62 -14.10 4.67
N ILE A 412 -22.92 -14.28 4.41
CA ILE A 412 -23.83 -15.09 5.23
C ILE A 412 -23.27 -16.49 5.45
N LYS A 413 -22.95 -17.20 4.37
CA LYS A 413 -22.42 -18.57 4.43
C LYS A 413 -21.13 -18.66 5.23
N THR A 414 -20.26 -17.65 5.12
CA THR A 414 -19.00 -17.61 5.86
C THR A 414 -19.22 -17.39 7.36
N ASP A 415 -20.17 -16.54 7.73
CA ASP A 415 -20.52 -16.30 9.14
C ASP A 415 -21.26 -17.48 9.77
N GLU A 416 -22.10 -18.18 8.99
CA GLU A 416 -22.73 -19.45 9.39
C GLU A 416 -21.68 -20.55 9.63
N MET A 417 -20.73 -20.74 8.71
CA MET A 417 -19.62 -21.69 8.89
C MET A 417 -18.79 -21.38 10.14
N ARG A 418 -18.43 -20.11 10.38
CA ARG A 418 -17.72 -19.69 11.60
C ARG A 418 -18.55 -19.82 12.87
N ALA A 419 -19.88 -19.79 12.77
CA ALA A 419 -20.76 -20.05 13.91
C ALA A 419 -20.84 -21.55 14.20
N GLU A 420 -20.88 -22.41 13.18
CA GLU A 420 -20.82 -23.87 13.31
C GLU A 420 -19.47 -24.33 13.90
N GLU A 421 -18.34 -23.79 13.43
CA GLU A 421 -17.01 -24.07 13.98
C GLU A 421 -16.90 -23.70 15.46
N ARG A 422 -17.53 -22.59 15.88
CA ARG A 422 -17.60 -22.19 17.29
C ARG A 422 -18.44 -23.17 18.12
N LYS A 423 -19.59 -23.61 17.62
CA LYS A 423 -20.39 -24.65 18.29
C LYS A 423 -19.64 -25.97 18.43
N GLN A 424 -18.84 -26.35 17.43
CA GLN A 424 -18.05 -27.58 17.45
C GLN A 424 -16.85 -27.50 18.41
N PHE A 425 -16.25 -26.31 18.53
CA PHE A 425 -15.23 -26.03 19.55
C PHE A 425 -15.83 -26.07 20.97
N ASP A 426 -17.04 -25.55 21.15
CA ASP A 426 -17.75 -25.55 22.43
C ASP A 426 -18.27 -26.96 22.81
N SER A 427 -18.66 -27.80 21.83
CA SER A 427 -19.08 -29.19 22.08
C SER A 427 -17.91 -30.10 22.47
N ASN A 428 -16.73 -29.88 21.91
CA ASN A 428 -15.52 -30.67 22.22
C ASN A 428 -14.94 -30.37 23.61
N ASN A 429 -15.27 -29.21 24.19
CA ASN A 429 -14.90 -28.84 25.56
C ASN A 429 -15.96 -29.22 26.61
N SER A 430 -17.11 -29.75 26.20
CA SER A 430 -18.18 -30.19 27.10
C SER A 430 -18.27 -31.72 27.25
N THR A 431 -17.32 -32.47 26.70
CA THR A 431 -17.14 -33.90 27.00
C THR A 431 -16.13 -34.06 28.16
N PRO A 432 -16.49 -34.66 29.30
CA PRO A 432 -15.53 -34.93 30.37
C PRO A 432 -14.48 -35.94 29.90
N ALA A 433 -13.21 -35.69 30.25
CA ALA A 433 -12.12 -36.62 30.00
C ALA A 433 -12.32 -37.94 30.77
N ARG A 434 -12.97 -38.92 30.15
CA ARG A 434 -12.81 -40.37 30.37
C ARG A 434 -13.32 -41.09 29.13
N GLU A 435 -12.51 -42.05 28.67
CA GLU A 435 -12.61 -42.82 27.42
C GLU A 435 -12.01 -42.14 26.18
N ILE A 436 -10.70 -41.95 26.22
CA ILE A 436 -9.88 -42.09 25.01
C ILE A 436 -9.28 -43.50 25.06
N GLU A 437 -10.01 -44.48 24.52
CA GLU A 437 -9.41 -45.69 23.97
C GLU A 437 -10.07 -46.02 22.64
N GLY A 438 -9.25 -46.02 21.60
CA GLY A 438 -9.51 -46.72 20.34
C GLY A 438 -10.50 -46.06 19.38
N LYS A 439 -9.99 -45.27 18.43
CA LYS A 439 -10.28 -45.49 17.00
C LYS A 439 -9.36 -44.67 16.10
N GLU A 440 -8.71 -45.41 15.21
CA GLU A 440 -7.76 -44.97 14.19
C GLU A 440 -8.38 -43.93 13.25
N ILE A 441 -7.60 -42.91 12.90
CA ILE A 441 -7.93 -41.97 11.83
C ILE A 441 -7.39 -42.57 10.54
N ASP A 442 -8.27 -43.12 9.73
CA ASP A 442 -8.00 -43.59 8.38
C ASP A 442 -7.80 -42.39 7.44
N SER A 443 -6.55 -42.18 7.04
CA SER A 443 -6.13 -41.11 6.14
C SER A 443 -6.37 -41.51 4.69
N ASN A 444 -7.63 -41.48 4.22
CA ASN A 444 -7.93 -41.57 2.78
C ASN A 444 -9.34 -41.08 2.44
N LYS A 445 -9.48 -39.76 2.23
CA LYS A 445 -10.47 -39.17 1.31
C LYS A 445 -10.10 -37.73 0.97
N MET A 446 -9.03 -37.57 0.21
CA MET A 446 -8.81 -36.38 -0.61
C MET A 446 -9.13 -36.76 -2.05
N ASP A 447 -10.30 -36.37 -2.53
CA ASP A 447 -10.59 -36.38 -3.95
C ASP A 447 -11.33 -35.12 -4.40
N THR A 448 -10.49 -34.23 -4.93
CA THR A 448 -10.58 -33.58 -6.26
C THR A 448 -11.78 -32.70 -6.68
N LYS A 449 -11.39 -31.53 -7.24
CA LYS A 449 -12.10 -30.50 -8.04
C LYS A 449 -12.90 -29.47 -7.22
N LYS A 450 -12.62 -28.15 -7.28
CA LYS A 450 -12.30 -27.28 -8.43
C LYS A 450 -11.58 -25.99 -7.96
N ALA A 451 -11.05 -25.26 -8.95
CA ALA A 451 -10.10 -24.13 -8.91
C ALA A 451 -10.21 -23.05 -7.81
N SER A 452 -9.03 -22.49 -7.46
CA SER A 452 -8.80 -21.44 -6.46
C SER A 452 -9.39 -20.06 -6.83
N PRO A 453 -10.02 -19.32 -5.90
CA PRO A 453 -10.32 -17.90 -6.07
C PRO A 453 -9.14 -17.07 -5.56
N LYS A 454 -8.12 -16.82 -6.40
CA LYS A 454 -6.97 -15.96 -6.03
C LYS A 454 -7.15 -14.47 -6.35
N ASP A 455 -8.28 -14.05 -6.93
CA ASP A 455 -8.50 -12.64 -7.33
C ASP A 455 -9.69 -11.92 -6.67
N GLU A 456 -10.42 -12.57 -5.74
CA GLU A 456 -11.53 -11.91 -5.04
C GLU A 456 -11.08 -11.37 -3.68
N ILE A 457 -10.53 -10.15 -3.69
CA ILE A 457 -10.39 -9.33 -2.48
C ILE A 457 -11.80 -9.19 -1.88
N PRO A 458 -12.06 -9.54 -0.61
CA PRO A 458 -13.37 -9.32 0.00
C PRO A 458 -13.61 -7.81 0.08
N PHE A 459 -14.53 -7.31 -0.74
CA PHE A 459 -14.86 -5.89 -0.77
C PHE A 459 -15.59 -5.49 0.51
N GLY A 460 -15.33 -4.28 1.00
CA GLY A 460 -16.09 -3.74 2.13
C GLY A 460 -17.54 -3.51 1.71
N TYR A 461 -18.49 -4.19 2.35
CA TYR A 461 -19.94 -4.04 2.15
C TYR A 461 -20.37 -2.56 2.02
N PHE A 462 -19.83 -1.68 2.87
CA PHE A 462 -20.08 -0.24 2.83
C PHE A 462 -19.70 0.44 1.51
N GLN A 463 -18.61 0.05 0.85
CA GLN A 463 -18.19 0.64 -0.42
C GLN A 463 -19.18 0.30 -1.54
N LEU A 464 -19.73 -0.91 -1.50
CA LEU A 464 -20.72 -1.39 -2.45
C LEU A 464 -22.07 -0.70 -2.26
N VAL A 465 -22.54 -0.58 -1.01
CA VAL A 465 -23.76 0.17 -0.66
C VAL A 465 -23.65 1.64 -1.08
N MET A 466 -22.51 2.28 -0.86
CA MET A 466 -22.25 3.64 -1.33
C MET A 466 -22.27 3.74 -2.85
N THR A 467 -21.68 2.77 -3.55
CA THR A 467 -21.66 2.71 -5.02
C THR A 467 -23.08 2.55 -5.58
N LEU A 468 -23.89 1.66 -4.99
CA LEU A 468 -25.29 1.49 -5.33
C LEU A 468 -26.11 2.76 -5.09
N SER A 469 -25.87 3.44 -3.96
CA SER A 469 -26.54 4.70 -3.64
C SER A 469 -26.22 5.77 -4.69
N ILE A 470 -24.95 5.93 -5.05
CA ILE A 470 -24.50 6.88 -6.09
C ILE A 470 -25.17 6.58 -7.43
N LEU A 471 -25.15 5.31 -7.85
CA LEU A 471 -25.77 4.89 -9.11
C LEU A 471 -27.29 5.07 -9.07
N PHE A 472 -27.96 4.74 -7.97
CA PHE A 472 -29.41 4.89 -7.81
C PHE A 472 -29.86 6.35 -7.97
N PHE A 473 -29.17 7.29 -7.32
CA PHE A 473 -29.55 8.71 -7.37
C PHE A 473 -29.33 9.34 -8.75
N ASN A 474 -28.32 8.91 -9.50
CA ASN A 474 -27.92 9.55 -10.75
C ASN A 474 -28.37 8.78 -12.02
N SER A 475 -28.65 7.49 -11.90
CA SER A 475 -29.02 6.61 -13.02
C SER A 475 -30.51 6.29 -13.05
N ARG A 476 -31.32 6.84 -12.13
CA ARG A 476 -32.80 6.69 -12.00
C ARG A 476 -33.36 5.44 -12.72
N PRO A 477 -33.42 4.27 -12.07
CA PRO A 477 -34.08 3.11 -12.68
C PRO A 477 -35.54 3.46 -13.00
N LYS A 478 -36.06 2.98 -14.15
CA LYS A 478 -37.44 3.23 -14.62
C LYS A 478 -38.54 2.70 -13.68
N ASN A 479 -38.18 2.02 -12.60
CA ASN A 479 -39.11 1.36 -11.67
C ASN A 479 -39.35 2.16 -10.37
N SER A 480 -40.61 2.12 -9.93
CA SER A 480 -41.15 2.81 -8.74
C SER A 480 -40.33 2.59 -7.46
N LEU A 481 -40.09 3.68 -6.73
CA LEU A 481 -39.48 3.78 -5.38
C LEU A 481 -39.99 2.72 -4.38
N LYS A 482 -41.19 2.17 -4.57
CA LYS A 482 -41.81 1.16 -3.68
C LYS A 482 -41.21 -0.25 -3.75
N LYS A 483 -40.50 -0.64 -4.82
CA LYS A 483 -39.84 -1.97 -4.91
C LYS A 483 -38.44 -2.00 -4.25
N PHE A 484 -37.77 -0.85 -4.12
CA PHE A 484 -36.35 -0.78 -3.76
C PHE A 484 -36.05 -0.74 -2.25
N PHE A 485 -37.04 -0.45 -1.40
CA PHE A 485 -36.88 -0.53 0.06
C PHE A 485 -37.01 -1.97 0.61
N HIS A 486 -37.13 -2.99 -0.25
CA HIS A 486 -36.97 -4.38 0.12
C HIS A 486 -35.49 -4.79 0.04
N VAL A 487 -34.67 -4.25 0.95
CA VAL A 487 -33.41 -4.93 1.32
C VAL A 487 -33.79 -6.05 2.27
N THR A 488 -33.61 -7.29 1.83
CA THR A 488 -33.66 -8.49 2.67
C THR A 488 -32.53 -8.42 3.71
N PRO A 489 -32.81 -8.55 5.02
CA PRO A 489 -31.81 -8.42 6.07
C PRO A 489 -31.15 -9.76 6.41
N LEU A 490 -29.87 -9.69 6.80
CA LEU A 490 -29.10 -10.78 7.39
C LEU A 490 -29.59 -11.20 8.80
N PRO A 491 -29.31 -12.45 9.24
CA PRO A 491 -29.61 -12.93 10.58
C PRO A 491 -28.59 -12.41 11.62
N MET A 492 -29.13 -12.06 12.80
CA MET A 492 -28.45 -11.39 13.90
C MET A 492 -27.94 -12.36 14.97
N SER A 493 -26.67 -12.25 15.33
CA SER A 493 -26.20 -12.67 16.66
C SER A 493 -25.35 -11.59 17.33
N LYS A 494 -24.34 -11.04 16.64
CA LYS A 494 -23.48 -9.96 17.18
C LYS A 494 -24.15 -8.58 17.25
N ALA A 495 -25.01 -8.26 16.26
CA ALA A 495 -25.76 -7.00 16.25
C ALA A 495 -26.73 -6.87 17.44
N LYS A 496 -27.26 -7.98 17.97
CA LYS A 496 -28.21 -7.97 19.09
C LYS A 496 -27.55 -7.56 20.42
N GLU A 497 -26.28 -7.93 20.61
CA GLU A 497 -25.52 -7.63 21.82
C GLU A 497 -24.97 -6.19 21.79
N GLU A 498 -24.45 -5.74 20.65
CA GLU A 498 -24.00 -4.36 20.44
C GLU A 498 -25.17 -3.35 20.47
N THR A 499 -26.31 -3.66 19.84
CA THR A 499 -27.51 -2.81 19.91
C THR A 499 -28.06 -2.69 21.32
N LYS A 500 -27.98 -3.73 22.16
CA LYS A 500 -28.42 -3.66 23.56
C LYS A 500 -27.51 -2.75 24.40
N SER A 501 -26.20 -2.83 24.22
CA SER A 501 -25.23 -1.92 24.85
C SER A 501 -25.42 -0.47 24.38
N MET A 502 -25.57 -0.26 23.07
CA MET A 502 -25.78 1.07 22.48
C MET A 502 -27.11 1.69 22.91
N THR A 503 -28.19 0.91 22.98
CA THR A 503 -29.49 1.34 23.49
C THR A 503 -29.37 1.83 24.94
N GLY A 504 -28.66 1.07 25.79
CA GLY A 504 -28.41 1.46 27.18
C GLY A 504 -27.65 2.78 27.30
N ASN A 505 -26.55 2.93 26.56
CA ASN A 505 -25.73 4.14 26.60
C ASN A 505 -26.49 5.38 26.09
N VAL A 506 -27.21 5.26 24.97
CA VAL A 506 -27.98 6.39 24.40
C VAL A 506 -29.16 6.77 25.32
N LEU A 507 -29.81 5.79 25.95
CA LEU A 507 -30.88 6.04 26.91
C LEU A 507 -30.40 6.82 28.13
N VAL A 508 -29.23 6.46 28.69
CA VAL A 508 -28.64 7.19 29.82
C VAL A 508 -28.39 8.65 29.44
N VAL A 509 -27.82 8.91 28.27
CA VAL A 509 -27.58 10.28 27.78
C VAL A 509 -28.89 11.04 27.57
N ALA A 510 -29.91 10.41 26.99
CA ALA A 510 -31.22 11.03 26.77
C ALA A 510 -31.90 11.43 28.10
N VAL A 511 -31.85 10.56 29.11
CA VAL A 511 -32.44 10.84 30.44
C VAL A 511 -31.67 11.94 31.17
N LEU A 512 -30.33 11.94 31.08
CA LEU A 512 -29.49 12.99 31.67
C LEU A 512 -29.78 14.37 31.06
N VAL A 513 -29.84 14.46 29.73
CA VAL A 513 -30.15 15.72 29.03
C VAL A 513 -31.54 16.22 29.42
N ALA A 514 -32.55 15.34 29.44
CA ALA A 514 -33.90 15.69 29.85
C ALA A 514 -33.94 16.22 31.30
N GLY A 515 -33.23 15.57 32.23
CA GLY A 515 -33.15 16.00 33.64
C GLY A 515 -32.50 17.38 33.81
N VAL A 516 -31.40 17.65 33.10
CA VAL A 516 -30.69 18.93 33.15
C VAL A 516 -31.54 20.06 32.57
N THR A 517 -32.18 19.85 31.42
CA THR A 517 -33.07 20.86 30.81
C THR A 517 -34.31 21.11 31.67
N PHE A 518 -34.89 20.07 32.29
CA PHE A 518 -36.02 20.23 33.20
C PHE A 518 -35.65 21.05 34.45
N ALA A 519 -34.47 20.82 35.02
CA ALA A 519 -33.96 21.63 36.12
C ALA A 519 -33.72 23.09 35.69
N GLY A 520 -33.17 23.30 34.49
CA GLY A 520 -32.97 24.62 33.88
C GLY A 520 -34.27 25.40 33.62
N ALA A 521 -35.36 24.71 33.30
CA ALA A 521 -36.69 25.29 33.15
C ALA A 521 -37.30 25.74 34.49
N ILE A 522 -37.01 25.04 35.59
CA ILE A 522 -37.57 25.33 36.93
C ILE A 522 -36.72 26.35 37.71
N GLN A 523 -35.40 26.29 37.58
CA GLN A 523 -34.45 27.18 38.28
C GLN A 523 -34.37 28.57 37.64
N LEU A 524 -35.17 28.84 36.61
CA LEU A 524 -35.39 30.19 36.10
C LEU A 524 -35.80 31.11 37.26
N PRO A 525 -35.02 32.19 37.54
CA PRO A 525 -35.28 33.03 38.69
C PRO A 525 -36.69 33.63 38.57
N GLN A 526 -37.56 33.28 39.52
CA GLN A 526 -38.84 33.97 39.70
C GLN A 526 -38.52 35.42 40.01
N LEU A 527 -38.73 36.29 39.03
CA LEU A 527 -38.49 37.72 39.08
C LEU A 527 -39.62 38.38 39.87
N SER A 528 -39.74 38.05 41.16
CA SER A 528 -40.85 38.53 41.98
C SER A 528 -40.68 39.99 42.43
N ASP A 529 -39.52 40.64 42.33
CA ASP A 529 -39.37 42.00 42.88
C ASP A 529 -38.32 42.92 42.20
N ARG A 530 -38.28 42.97 40.86
CA ARG A 530 -37.69 44.13 40.17
C ARG A 530 -38.57 44.60 39.02
N ARG A 531 -39.76 45.10 39.36
CA ARG A 531 -40.44 46.09 38.54
C ARG A 531 -39.55 47.33 38.50
N HIS A 532 -38.86 47.53 37.37
CA HIS A 532 -38.61 48.81 36.70
C HIS A 532 -37.37 48.67 35.78
N ALA A 533 -37.62 48.84 34.47
CA ALA A 533 -36.67 48.94 33.36
C ALA A 533 -35.97 47.66 32.88
N PHE A 534 -36.73 46.71 32.32
CA PHE A 534 -36.17 45.73 31.38
C PHE A 534 -36.76 45.95 29.98
N ASN A 535 -35.85 46.10 28.99
CA ASN A 535 -36.14 46.30 27.57
C ASN A 535 -36.84 45.07 26.95
N SER A 536 -37.62 45.26 25.88
CA SER A 536 -38.21 44.13 25.09
C SER A 536 -37.18 43.07 24.66
N THR A 537 -35.90 43.46 24.61
CA THR A 537 -34.75 42.59 24.38
C THR A 537 -34.58 41.48 25.41
N TYR A 538 -34.83 41.72 26.70
CA TYR A 538 -34.71 40.70 27.77
C TYR A 538 -35.78 39.62 27.61
N ASP A 539 -37.03 40.04 27.44
CA ASP A 539 -38.16 39.14 27.25
C ASP A 539 -37.97 38.28 25.99
N ASN A 540 -37.54 38.90 24.89
CA ASN A 540 -37.23 38.18 23.66
C ASN A 540 -36.11 37.14 23.85
N LEU A 541 -35.05 37.46 24.61
CA LEU A 541 -33.96 36.51 24.91
C LEU A 541 -34.44 35.36 25.80
N LEU A 542 -35.31 35.65 26.77
CA LEU A 542 -35.91 34.65 27.67
C LEU A 542 -36.81 33.67 26.90
N TYR A 543 -37.65 34.19 25.99
CA TYR A 543 -38.46 33.34 25.10
C TYR A 543 -37.60 32.44 24.22
N VAL A 544 -36.49 32.96 23.69
CA VAL A 544 -35.55 32.18 22.87
C VAL A 544 -34.85 31.11 23.71
N TYR A 545 -34.41 31.43 24.93
CA TYR A 545 -33.87 30.44 25.88
C TYR A 545 -34.87 29.31 26.12
N LEU A 546 -36.10 29.66 26.50
CA LEU A 546 -37.15 28.69 26.82
C LEU A 546 -37.49 27.81 25.61
N PHE A 547 -37.52 28.38 24.40
CA PHE A 547 -37.76 27.63 23.17
C PHE A 547 -36.70 26.54 22.95
N PHE A 548 -35.42 26.88 23.12
CA PHE A 548 -34.32 25.92 22.96
C PHE A 548 -34.27 24.89 24.08
N ASP A 549 -34.51 25.30 25.33
CA ASP A 549 -34.50 24.40 26.49
C ASP A 549 -35.66 23.40 26.46
N VAL A 550 -36.87 23.85 26.13
CA VAL A 550 -38.06 22.99 25.92
C VAL A 550 -37.89 22.12 24.66
N GLY A 551 -37.26 22.64 23.61
CA GLY A 551 -36.91 21.88 22.41
C GLY A 551 -35.91 20.75 22.69
N ALA A 552 -34.92 21.00 23.54
CA ALA A 552 -33.96 20.00 24.00
C ALA A 552 -34.65 18.93 24.86
N LEU A 553 -35.46 19.36 25.83
CA LEU A 553 -36.25 18.48 26.70
C LEU A 553 -37.15 17.55 25.89
N SER A 554 -37.97 18.11 24.99
CA SER A 554 -38.93 17.35 24.18
C SER A 554 -38.25 16.36 23.23
N SER A 555 -37.15 16.75 22.58
CA SER A 555 -36.37 15.87 21.69
C SER A 555 -35.72 14.72 22.47
N SER A 556 -35.20 15.00 23.67
CA SER A 556 -34.56 13.99 24.53
C SER A 556 -35.57 13.02 25.13
N LEU A 557 -36.74 13.52 25.53
CA LEU A 557 -37.83 12.72 26.09
C LEU A 557 -38.46 11.84 25.00
N LEU A 558 -38.59 12.34 23.76
CA LEU A 558 -39.00 11.53 22.61
C LEU A 558 -37.99 10.42 22.31
N ALA A 559 -36.69 10.71 22.36
CA ALA A 559 -35.65 9.69 22.21
C ALA A 559 -35.71 8.62 23.31
N ALA A 560 -35.87 9.04 24.58
CA ALA A 560 -35.98 8.11 25.71
C ALA A 560 -37.25 7.23 25.61
N LEU A 561 -38.39 7.80 25.23
CA LEU A 561 -39.63 7.05 25.01
C LEU A 561 -39.49 6.05 23.86
N LEU A 562 -38.84 6.42 22.76
CA LEU A 562 -38.58 5.52 21.64
C LEU A 562 -37.66 4.35 22.01
N LEU A 563 -36.72 4.56 22.93
CA LEU A 563 -35.82 3.52 23.45
C LEU A 563 -36.45 2.67 24.57
N LEU A 564 -37.43 3.19 25.32
CA LEU A 564 -38.14 2.51 26.42
C LEU A 564 -39.41 1.77 26.00
N LEU A 565 -39.89 1.97 24.77
CA LEU A 565 -41.06 1.24 24.25
C LEU A 565 -40.82 -0.28 24.38
N PRO A 566 -41.72 -1.03 25.06
CA PRO A 566 -41.58 -2.47 25.25
C PRO A 566 -41.38 -3.14 23.89
N GLY A 567 -40.33 -3.96 23.80
CA GLY A 567 -39.79 -4.48 22.55
C GLY A 567 -40.85 -4.88 21.54
N PHE A 568 -41.03 -4.06 20.51
CA PHE A 568 -41.53 -4.59 19.25
C PHE A 568 -40.57 -5.71 18.85
N ASN A 569 -41.06 -6.94 18.74
CA ASN A 569 -40.31 -8.16 18.41
C ASN A 569 -39.61 -8.11 17.02
N TYR A 570 -39.51 -6.93 16.41
CA TYR A 570 -38.93 -6.65 15.11
C TYR A 570 -37.56 -5.96 15.27
N PRO A 571 -36.45 -6.69 15.07
CA PRO A 571 -35.12 -6.12 15.28
C PRO A 571 -34.76 -4.97 14.33
N ARG A 572 -35.39 -4.89 13.14
CA ARG A 572 -35.22 -3.76 12.21
C ARG A 572 -35.74 -2.45 12.79
N PHE A 573 -36.84 -2.52 13.53
CA PHE A 573 -37.41 -1.35 14.18
C PHE A 573 -36.50 -0.89 15.32
N GLN A 574 -35.85 -1.81 16.05
CA GLN A 574 -34.89 -1.45 17.09
C GLN A 574 -33.65 -0.74 16.54
N ILE A 575 -33.05 -1.21 15.43
CA ILE A 575 -31.90 -0.53 14.82
C ILE A 575 -32.30 0.85 14.29
N SER A 576 -33.45 0.95 13.61
CA SER A 576 -33.97 2.22 13.13
C SER A 576 -34.34 3.16 14.28
N ALA A 577 -34.88 2.63 15.37
CA ALA A 577 -35.21 3.39 16.58
C ALA A 577 -33.94 3.86 17.29
N VAL A 578 -32.88 3.05 17.36
CA VAL A 578 -31.58 3.46 17.92
C VAL A 578 -30.94 4.54 17.05
N ALA A 579 -30.93 4.39 15.73
CA ALA A 579 -30.40 5.40 14.81
C ALA A 579 -31.17 6.72 14.92
N PHE A 580 -32.51 6.65 14.90
CA PHE A 580 -33.37 7.83 15.02
C PHE A 580 -33.24 8.50 16.40
N SER A 581 -33.21 7.71 17.48
CA SER A 581 -33.03 8.21 18.84
C SER A 581 -31.64 8.82 19.03
N THR A 582 -30.61 8.26 18.40
CA THR A 582 -29.26 8.87 18.38
C THR A 582 -29.29 10.23 17.71
N MET A 583 -29.99 10.38 16.58
CA MET A 583 -30.15 11.68 15.92
C MET A 583 -30.92 12.68 16.81
N MET A 584 -31.98 12.23 17.49
CA MET A 584 -32.75 13.06 18.41
C MET A 584 -31.95 13.48 19.65
N VAL A 585 -31.08 12.62 20.18
CA VAL A 585 -30.16 12.96 21.28
C VAL A 585 -29.10 13.97 20.83
N CYS A 586 -28.54 13.81 19.62
CA CYS A 586 -27.63 14.82 19.05
C CYS A 586 -28.33 16.18 18.89
N LEU A 587 -29.57 16.18 18.40
CA LEU A 587 -30.39 17.39 18.31
C LEU A 587 -30.65 18.01 19.69
N ALA A 588 -30.98 17.18 20.70
CA ALA A 588 -31.22 17.64 22.06
C ALA A 588 -29.97 18.28 22.68
N ILE A 589 -28.79 17.67 22.54
CA ILE A 589 -27.52 18.23 23.02
C ILE A 589 -27.20 19.56 22.32
N PHE A 590 -27.47 19.65 21.02
CA PHE A 590 -27.30 20.89 20.27
C PHE A 590 -28.23 22.00 20.78
N MET A 591 -29.52 21.71 20.98
CA MET A 591 -30.47 22.69 21.51
C MET A 591 -30.13 23.09 22.96
N MET A 592 -29.71 22.13 23.80
CA MET A 592 -29.26 22.38 25.18
C MET A 592 -28.05 23.32 25.22
N PHE A 593 -27.10 23.16 24.29
CA PHE A 593 -25.95 24.05 24.18
C PHE A 593 -26.38 25.48 23.81
N TRP A 594 -27.32 25.65 22.88
CA TRP A 594 -27.88 26.98 22.57
C TRP A 594 -28.62 27.59 23.74
N ALA A 595 -29.43 26.81 24.47
CA ALA A 595 -30.08 27.25 25.69
C ALA A 595 -29.05 27.76 26.72
N PHE A 596 -27.96 27.04 26.93
CA PHE A 596 -26.87 27.50 27.81
C PHE A 596 -26.25 28.84 27.37
N LEU A 597 -26.01 29.05 26.07
CA LEU A 597 -25.47 30.33 25.61
C LEU A 597 -26.45 31.50 25.83
N PHE A 598 -27.75 31.27 25.63
CA PHE A 598 -28.78 32.27 25.88
C PHE A 598 -28.97 32.54 27.38
N SER A 599 -28.88 31.54 28.25
CA SER A 599 -28.95 31.75 29.71
C SER A 599 -27.76 32.56 30.24
N VAL A 600 -26.54 32.29 29.76
CA VAL A 600 -25.34 33.08 30.06
C VAL A 600 -25.49 34.52 29.56
N ARG A 601 -26.09 34.70 28.38
CA ARG A 601 -26.37 36.03 27.82
C ARG A 601 -27.41 36.81 28.64
N ILE A 602 -28.43 36.14 29.17
CA ILE A 602 -29.45 36.73 30.06
C ILE A 602 -28.82 37.14 31.40
N ALA A 603 -27.97 36.29 31.99
CA ALA A 603 -27.33 36.54 33.28
C ALA A 603 -26.34 37.73 33.28
N LEU A 604 -25.79 38.08 32.11
CA LEU A 604 -24.72 39.09 31.98
C LEU A 604 -25.16 40.35 31.22
N ILE A 605 -26.45 40.70 31.27
CA ILE A 605 -26.98 41.93 30.68
C ILE A 605 -26.37 43.16 31.39
N GLY A 606 -25.35 43.74 30.75
CA GLY A 606 -24.59 44.89 31.22
C GLY A 606 -23.82 45.57 30.08
N PRO A 607 -23.09 46.67 30.36
CA PRO A 607 -22.48 47.53 29.34
C PRO A 607 -21.39 46.85 28.49
N HIS A 608 -20.86 45.69 28.91
CA HIS A 608 -19.87 44.90 28.17
C HIS A 608 -20.46 43.69 27.41
N GLY A 609 -21.78 43.59 27.26
CA GLY A 609 -22.46 42.46 26.59
C GLY A 609 -22.07 42.24 25.12
N TRP A 610 -21.40 43.21 24.48
CA TRP A 610 -20.87 43.10 23.11
C TRP A 610 -19.68 42.13 23.01
N LEU A 611 -18.86 42.01 24.05
CA LEU A 611 -17.70 41.10 24.05
C LEU A 611 -18.15 39.64 24.23
N LEU A 612 -19.14 39.43 25.11
CA LEU A 612 -19.74 38.13 25.34
C LEU A 612 -20.53 37.66 24.11
N THR A 613 -21.16 38.56 23.35
CA THR A 613 -21.82 38.21 22.08
C THR A 613 -20.80 37.73 21.03
N ILE A 614 -19.60 38.30 20.97
CA ILE A 614 -18.54 37.81 20.09
C ILE A 614 -18.06 36.41 20.52
N ILE A 615 -17.84 36.18 21.81
CA ILE A 615 -17.39 34.89 22.34
C ILE A 615 -18.47 33.81 22.15
N THR A 616 -19.72 34.09 22.52
CA THR A 616 -20.86 33.18 22.35
C THR A 616 -21.13 32.88 20.87
N THR A 617 -21.00 33.86 19.97
CA THR A 617 -21.12 33.63 18.51
C THR A 617 -19.96 32.80 17.97
N GLY A 618 -18.73 33.02 18.46
CA GLY A 618 -17.55 32.22 18.07
C GLY A 618 -17.65 30.75 18.50
N VAL A 619 -18.03 30.50 19.76
CA VAL A 619 -18.21 29.12 20.27
C VAL A 619 -19.42 28.44 19.61
N ALA A 620 -20.50 29.19 19.34
CA ALA A 620 -21.66 28.71 18.60
C ALA A 620 -21.39 28.34 17.14
N VAL A 621 -20.26 28.75 16.54
CA VAL A 621 -19.84 28.32 15.20
C VAL A 621 -18.97 27.07 15.25
N VAL A 622 -18.10 26.98 16.27
CA VAL A 622 -17.15 25.86 16.40
C VAL A 622 -17.83 24.59 16.93
N PHE A 623 -18.72 24.72 17.91
CA PHE A 623 -19.36 23.57 18.55
C PHE A 623 -20.28 22.76 17.62
N PRO A 624 -21.15 23.36 16.78
CA PRO A 624 -21.92 22.61 15.79
C PRO A 624 -21.04 21.95 14.73
N SER A 625 -19.92 22.59 14.38
CA SER A 625 -18.95 22.06 13.40
C SER A 625 -18.28 20.78 13.90
N ILE A 626 -18.05 20.67 15.20
CA ILE A 626 -17.51 19.47 15.86
C ILE A 626 -18.57 18.36 15.95
N ILE A 627 -19.83 18.69 16.24
CA ILE A 627 -20.93 17.70 16.27
C ILE A 627 -21.25 17.17 14.85
N LEU A 628 -21.25 18.03 13.83
CA LEU A 628 -21.40 17.63 12.41
C LEU A 628 -20.26 16.72 11.93
N LEU A 629 -19.06 16.88 12.50
CA LEU A 629 -17.90 16.02 12.27
C LEU A 629 -18.16 14.56 12.71
N PHE A 630 -18.95 14.35 13.77
CA PHE A 630 -19.31 13.02 14.27
C PHE A 630 -20.51 12.38 13.56
N VAL A 631 -21.46 13.17 13.05
CA VAL A 631 -22.68 12.65 12.43
C VAL A 631 -22.45 12.25 10.97
N ASN A 632 -21.65 13.00 10.20
CA ASN A 632 -21.32 12.63 8.82
C ASN A 632 -20.15 13.47 8.25
N PRO A 633 -18.95 12.90 7.99
CA PRO A 633 -17.83 13.65 7.41
C PRO A 633 -18.09 14.16 5.98
N PHE A 634 -19.15 13.69 5.31
CA PHE A 634 -19.48 14.00 3.92
C PHE A 634 -20.44 15.18 3.74
N LEU A 635 -21.34 15.46 4.70
CA LEU A 635 -22.16 16.69 4.67
C LEU A 635 -21.29 17.93 4.95
N LEU A 636 -20.20 17.74 5.70
CA LEU A 636 -19.31 18.76 6.20
C LEU A 636 -18.74 19.65 5.10
N GLN A 637 -18.30 19.10 3.96
CA GLN A 637 -17.58 19.90 2.96
C GLN A 637 -18.49 20.75 2.06
N ALA A 638 -19.71 20.27 1.79
CA ALA A 638 -20.69 21.02 1.01
C ALA A 638 -21.45 22.04 1.87
N LEU A 639 -21.87 21.66 3.08
CA LEU A 639 -22.58 22.55 3.98
C LEU A 639 -21.66 23.56 4.66
N LEU A 640 -20.39 23.27 4.98
CA LEU A 640 -19.52 24.32 5.54
C LEU A 640 -19.39 25.51 4.61
N HIS A 641 -19.32 25.32 3.29
CA HIS A 641 -19.17 26.47 2.39
C HIS A 641 -20.40 27.40 2.45
N TYR A 642 -21.61 26.84 2.41
CA TYR A 642 -22.85 27.61 2.47
C TYR A 642 -23.20 28.10 3.88
N ILE A 643 -22.92 27.31 4.91
CA ILE A 643 -23.11 27.69 6.32
C ILE A 643 -22.08 28.76 6.73
N TYR A 644 -20.81 28.64 6.30
CA TYR A 644 -19.79 29.64 6.60
C TYR A 644 -20.07 30.96 5.89
N TYR A 645 -20.49 30.94 4.62
CA TYR A 645 -20.94 32.16 3.93
C TYR A 645 -22.25 32.72 4.50
N GLY A 646 -23.22 31.87 4.83
CA GLY A 646 -24.48 32.27 5.44
C GLY A 646 -24.30 32.86 6.83
N LEU A 647 -23.42 32.28 7.66
CA LEU A 647 -23.07 32.78 8.99
C LEU A 647 -22.14 34.00 8.92
N PHE A 648 -21.28 34.12 7.90
CA PHE A 648 -20.51 35.34 7.62
C PHE A 648 -21.42 36.50 7.21
N LEU A 649 -22.41 36.25 6.36
CA LEU A 649 -23.44 37.22 5.97
C LEU A 649 -24.36 37.58 7.14
N LEU A 650 -24.73 36.60 7.96
CA LEU A 650 -25.50 36.81 9.19
C LEU A 650 -24.67 37.55 10.25
N PHE A 651 -23.37 37.29 10.35
CA PHE A 651 -22.44 38.04 11.19
C PHE A 651 -22.30 39.49 10.71
N ILE A 652 -22.21 39.74 9.40
CA ILE A 652 -22.26 41.10 8.81
C ILE A 652 -23.59 41.80 9.13
N TYR A 653 -24.70 41.06 9.07
CA TYR A 653 -26.04 41.56 9.35
C TYR A 653 -26.27 41.88 10.84
N ILE A 654 -25.87 40.98 11.74
CA ILE A 654 -26.05 41.09 13.20
C ILE A 654 -25.00 42.01 13.84
N SER A 655 -23.76 42.03 13.34
CA SER A 655 -22.71 42.93 13.84
C SER A 655 -23.05 44.39 13.61
N GLY A 656 -24.06 44.68 12.79
CA GLY A 656 -24.42 46.03 12.41
C GLY A 656 -23.24 46.65 11.70
N TRP A 657 -23.31 46.74 10.38
CA TRP A 657 -22.48 47.70 9.64
C TRP A 657 -22.84 49.12 10.12
N ARG A 658 -22.39 49.48 11.32
CA ARG A 658 -21.96 50.80 11.72
C ARG A 658 -20.77 51.11 10.82
N LEU A 659 -21.08 51.54 9.60
CA LEU A 659 -20.35 52.62 8.98
C LEU A 659 -21.19 53.89 9.20
N PRO A 660 -21.16 54.52 10.40
CA PRO A 660 -21.79 55.81 10.54
C PRO A 660 -20.92 56.82 9.78
N ASN A 661 -21.55 57.58 8.89
CA ASN A 661 -21.13 58.91 8.43
C ASN A 661 -19.87 59.05 7.55
N LYS A 662 -19.05 58.02 7.29
CA LYS A 662 -17.89 58.20 6.39
C LYS A 662 -18.20 58.10 4.89
N LEU A 663 -19.27 57.43 4.47
CA LEU A 663 -19.58 57.28 3.04
C LEU A 663 -20.27 58.53 2.44
N SER A 664 -21.07 59.24 3.24
CA SER A 664 -21.63 60.55 2.89
C SER A 664 -20.54 61.61 2.86
N ASP A 665 -19.60 61.60 3.82
CA ASP A 665 -18.43 62.48 3.82
C ASP A 665 -17.46 62.19 2.67
N LEU A 666 -17.31 60.91 2.26
CA LEU A 666 -16.51 60.54 1.09
C LEU A 666 -17.20 60.98 -0.20
N LYS A 667 -18.53 60.85 -0.30
CA LYS A 667 -19.31 61.39 -1.43
C LYS A 667 -19.24 62.91 -1.50
N ARG A 668 -19.30 63.61 -0.35
CA ARG A 668 -19.18 65.07 -0.26
C ARG A 668 -17.77 65.55 -0.59
N LYS A 669 -16.74 64.86 -0.09
CA LYS A 669 -15.33 65.11 -0.44
C LYS A 669 -15.04 64.80 -1.90
N LEU A 670 -15.63 63.74 -2.49
CA LEU A 670 -15.52 63.48 -3.92
C LEU A 670 -16.21 64.56 -4.76
N SER A 671 -17.38 65.05 -4.34
CA SER A 671 -18.07 66.14 -5.05
C SER A 671 -17.31 67.48 -4.95
N ASP A 672 -16.69 67.76 -3.81
CA ASP A 672 -15.86 68.95 -3.61
C ASP A 672 -14.53 68.84 -4.39
N LEU A 673 -13.93 67.66 -4.49
CA LEU A 673 -12.76 67.42 -5.34
C LEU A 673 -13.11 67.59 -6.83
N LYS A 674 -14.28 67.09 -7.24
CA LYS A 674 -14.79 67.22 -8.62
C LYS A 674 -15.11 68.68 -8.99
N ARG A 675 -15.52 69.51 -8.02
CA ARG A 675 -15.68 70.96 -8.20
C ARG A 675 -14.35 71.71 -8.26
N LYS A 676 -13.35 71.31 -7.45
CA LYS A 676 -12.02 71.93 -7.45
C LYS A 676 -11.16 71.58 -8.66
N LEU A 677 -11.46 70.49 -9.37
CA LEU A 677 -10.77 70.05 -10.60
C LEU A 677 -11.41 70.57 -11.89
N ASN A 678 -12.56 71.25 -11.83
CA ASN A 678 -13.26 71.85 -12.97
C ASN A 678 -13.33 73.39 -12.88
N LEU A 679 -12.23 74.03 -12.44
CA LEU A 679 -11.98 75.46 -12.54
C LEU A 679 -10.59 75.69 -13.14
#